data_AF-A0A1G1GK79-F1
#
_entry.id   AF-A0A1G1GK79-F1
#
_cell.length_a   1.000
_cell.length_b   1.000
_cell.length_c   1.000
_cell.angle_alpha   90.00
_cell.angle_beta   90.00
_cell.angle_gamma   90.00
#
_symmetry.space_group_name_H-M   'P 1'
#
loop_
_entity.id
_entity.type
_entity.pdbx_description
1 polymer ?
#
loop_
_entity_poly.entity_id
_entity_poly.type
_entity_poly.pdbx_seq_one_letter_code
_entity_poly.pdbx_strand_id
1 'polypeptide(L)'
;MKMGITHKGIIVMVMLMLGYLTGCGSGKSDEPLKLIKISGYITTANTDGTQAGKEGVTVTARRTDVVPSLEKSLAKTTQTTDGVYQTATDSTGYYELELPPADYMILAEGLNNEKAIQRVLALEANVNIINLDFILTATGNIKGKVAEGGNPPVDHVMDEEHLVYIPGTSYIAVLDKDGSFTLSDVPVGSYALNIGNGITVEITVDSGSSTDLGIFDLTVLSGVDSAKEMVKTAKDYMDNQKLQEALDTFKAAYSVDPTNKDAILGVAMLELVFLVEDPSVQDIVSRWGGVAPVVKDIYGGVSSGGGVGGTNSSSGPAIWKALPKIVSPMLSLDVDENSSKTLFKRDESSNDLLGEVKALIKKLPRNETSLKTQLSRILGKSVHDIHPDAPTASEMQSMIETSILPVIDDAVKKLRLIEGKGFTFIVTPSMRGEYYGDYVVLDDGDFYALDATLSGMKTILLILASYNLDFDYDYNVDADPLSVINGPFGGSATLMSQAFFTLKSDGKAKMAKAGTALQEAAEKLLNAHDFILAEDPDSRKDGGIQFPDSWTNYYVCDPWEWQWNYWYCRQWIEGREEHHEFVYWLKKLGSSLKGPVDISQEGPDNIIGTPDDVIIGRLDLSKFFNNPLDRTDIPQLGYDLPLDMGYSQTYDSPVHTLLNGNPVNSYIIFNSDLPDKTMNGIFPDGIPGFDGFIIPAETFLIGDQVGDRGFNGMTSDGTSLWFAGETVGIGNVASLYKIDPSNVDLLLTLTPAVGWANDLGYAGGQLWTLDWSTLRAVNPSTGAITKVLTLNNNWWCWNLTMTGDGTNLWIGDGCGNVYSFDPALFGNGTTVYLSTPKFTVAGYVSSMTYGEGYLWINGDALLHKIDPATGAVQASYGGNSCMDNIAQIGGSIYTACDYRIYRHQVP
;
A
#
# COMPACT_ATOMS: atom_id res chain seq x y z
N MET A 1 8.14 45.18 11.20
CA MET A 1 7.76 45.84 9.92
C MET A 1 6.45 45.21 9.47
N LYS A 2 5.44 46.02 9.14
CA LYS A 2 4.04 45.62 8.92
C LYS A 2 3.83 44.88 7.59
N MET A 3 3.14 43.74 7.61
CA MET A 3 1.76 43.58 7.14
C MET A 3 1.36 42.10 7.26
N GLY A 4 0.27 41.82 7.97
CA GLY A 4 -0.42 40.54 7.92
C GLY A 4 -1.76 40.70 7.20
N ILE A 5 -2.46 39.59 7.00
CA ILE A 5 -3.90 39.43 7.23
C ILE A 5 -4.17 37.92 7.37
N THR A 6 -4.85 37.60 8.47
CA THR A 6 -5.35 36.30 8.90
C THR A 6 -6.82 36.12 8.53
N HIS A 7 -7.17 34.88 8.14
CA HIS A 7 -8.37 34.10 8.49
C HIS A 7 -9.78 34.72 8.43
N LYS A 8 -10.68 34.04 7.69
CA LYS A 8 -11.91 33.33 8.14
C LYS A 8 -13.04 33.43 7.09
N GLY A 9 -13.77 32.32 6.90
CA GLY A 9 -15.21 32.41 6.62
C GLY A 9 -15.80 31.43 5.61
N ILE A 10 -15.95 30.15 5.99
CA ILE A 10 -17.09 29.33 5.54
C ILE A 10 -18.31 29.81 6.35
N ILE A 11 -19.50 29.78 5.75
CA ILE A 11 -20.84 30.16 6.28
C ILE A 11 -21.19 31.65 6.10
N VAL A 12 -21.73 32.03 4.93
CA VAL A 12 -22.94 32.88 4.68
C VAL A 12 -23.12 33.02 3.16
N MET A 13 -23.70 32.01 2.49
CA MET A 13 -24.09 32.13 1.07
C MET A 13 -25.47 31.49 0.82
N VAL A 14 -26.46 31.88 1.62
CA VAL A 14 -27.90 31.57 1.41
C VAL A 14 -28.80 32.82 1.61
N MET A 15 -28.28 34.04 1.77
CA MET A 15 -29.16 35.22 1.90
C MET A 15 -28.59 36.49 1.27
N LEU A 16 -28.59 36.56 -0.07
CA LEU A 16 -28.61 37.85 -0.81
C LEU A 16 -28.84 37.66 -2.32
N MET A 17 -29.98 37.05 -2.69
CA MET A 17 -30.52 37.13 -4.06
C MET A 17 -32.06 37.02 -4.10
N LEU A 18 -32.80 37.82 -3.34
CA LEU A 18 -34.18 38.29 -3.67
C LEU A 18 -34.83 38.93 -2.43
N GLY A 19 -34.70 40.24 -2.30
CA GLY A 19 -35.27 41.01 -1.20
C GLY A 19 -35.07 42.52 -1.39
N TYR A 20 -35.49 43.06 -2.54
CA TYR A 20 -35.77 44.49 -2.69
C TYR A 20 -37.28 44.65 -2.94
N LEU A 21 -37.95 45.26 -1.94
CA LEU A 21 -39.37 45.59 -1.89
C LEU A 21 -39.63 46.98 -2.50
N THR A 22 -40.78 47.11 -3.14
CA THR A 22 -41.69 48.27 -3.24
C THR A 22 -41.17 49.67 -2.87
N GLY A 23 -41.33 50.61 -3.81
CA GLY A 23 -41.02 52.02 -3.63
C GLY A 23 -42.08 52.89 -2.95
N CYS A 24 -41.68 54.13 -2.68
CA CYS A 24 -42.45 55.39 -2.54
C CYS A 24 -41.37 56.49 -2.36
N GLY A 25 -41.27 57.63 -3.03
CA GLY A 25 -42.19 58.49 -3.77
C GLY A 25 -41.95 59.92 -3.28
N SER A 26 -41.31 60.79 -4.08
CA SER A 26 -41.51 62.25 -3.98
C SER A 26 -41.05 62.93 -5.27
N GLY A 27 -41.92 63.77 -5.83
CA GLY A 27 -41.83 64.31 -7.18
C GLY A 27 -40.76 65.38 -7.39
N LYS A 28 -40.27 65.44 -8.63
CA LYS A 28 -39.61 66.60 -9.21
C LYS A 28 -40.12 66.80 -10.63
N SER A 29 -40.31 68.07 -10.95
CA SER A 29 -40.80 68.66 -12.20
C SER A 29 -40.15 68.10 -13.47
N ASP A 30 -40.96 67.94 -14.51
CA ASP A 30 -40.58 67.55 -15.87
C ASP A 30 -39.51 68.48 -16.45
N GLU A 31 -38.25 68.05 -16.41
CA GLU A 31 -37.25 68.53 -17.36
C GLU A 31 -37.47 67.81 -18.70
N PRO A 32 -37.30 68.49 -19.85
CA PRO A 32 -37.44 67.86 -21.15
C PRO A 32 -36.49 66.66 -21.26
N LEU A 33 -37.04 65.48 -21.61
CA LEU A 33 -36.27 64.25 -21.79
C LEU A 33 -35.07 64.53 -22.71
N LYS A 34 -33.87 64.42 -22.15
CA LYS A 34 -32.62 64.57 -22.90
C LYS A 34 -32.48 63.34 -23.80
N LEU A 35 -32.71 63.53 -25.11
CA LEU A 35 -32.48 62.50 -26.12
C LEU A 35 -30.98 62.20 -26.24
N ILE A 36 -30.66 60.93 -26.43
CA ILE A 36 -29.30 60.43 -26.61
C ILE A 36 -29.08 60.18 -28.10
N LYS A 37 -28.00 60.72 -28.64
CA LYS A 37 -27.64 60.57 -30.05
C LYS A 37 -26.78 59.33 -30.24
N ILE A 38 -27.26 58.41 -31.06
CA ILE A 38 -26.49 57.26 -31.55
C ILE A 38 -26.15 57.56 -33.00
N SER A 39 -24.89 57.36 -33.37
CA SER A 39 -24.47 57.46 -34.75
C SER A 39 -23.45 56.38 -35.08
N GLY A 40 -23.20 56.13 -36.34
CA GLY A 40 -22.14 55.22 -36.76
C GLY A 40 -22.15 55.03 -38.26
N TYR A 41 -21.27 54.16 -38.72
CA TYR A 41 -21.15 53.78 -40.12
C TYR A 41 -21.62 52.35 -40.32
N ILE A 42 -22.34 52.12 -41.42
CA ILE A 42 -22.68 50.80 -41.89
C ILE A 42 -21.85 50.50 -43.11
N THR A 43 -21.04 49.47 -42.98
CA THR A 43 -20.18 48.98 -44.04
C THR A 43 -20.61 47.59 -44.47
N THR A 44 -20.23 47.21 -45.68
CA THR A 44 -20.28 45.81 -46.11
C THR A 44 -18.87 45.24 -46.08
N ALA A 45 -18.74 43.98 -45.67
CA ALA A 45 -17.48 43.27 -45.81
C ALA A 45 -17.32 42.85 -47.27
N ASN A 46 -16.40 43.47 -48.01
CA ASN A 46 -15.99 42.96 -49.31
C ASN A 46 -15.13 41.70 -49.10
N THR A 47 -15.15 40.78 -50.07
CA THR A 47 -14.35 39.54 -50.05
C THR A 47 -12.83 39.75 -49.98
N ASP A 48 -12.35 40.98 -50.17
CA ASP A 48 -10.94 41.39 -50.06
C ASP A 48 -10.60 42.08 -48.72
N GLY A 49 -11.55 42.15 -47.78
CA GLY A 49 -11.38 42.80 -46.48
C GLY A 49 -11.53 44.33 -46.49
N THR A 50 -11.84 44.95 -47.63
CA THR A 50 -12.15 46.37 -47.70
C THR A 50 -13.60 46.64 -47.25
N GLN A 51 -13.83 47.77 -46.60
CA GLN A 51 -15.15 48.19 -46.13
C GLN A 51 -15.63 49.37 -46.97
N ALA A 52 -16.78 49.22 -47.63
CA ALA A 52 -17.45 50.32 -48.32
C ALA A 52 -18.71 50.71 -47.55
N GLY A 53 -18.90 52.01 -47.31
CA GLY A 53 -20.12 52.55 -46.74
C GLY A 53 -21.32 52.23 -47.63
N LYS A 54 -22.42 51.75 -47.04
CA LYS A 54 -23.61 51.34 -47.80
C LYS A 54 -24.73 52.35 -47.63
N GLU A 55 -25.14 52.97 -48.73
CA GLU A 55 -26.27 53.91 -48.78
C GLU A 55 -27.61 53.19 -48.66
N GLY A 56 -28.58 53.82 -48.00
CA GLY A 56 -29.97 53.37 -47.99
C GLY A 56 -30.24 52.14 -47.13
N VAL A 57 -29.32 51.75 -46.25
CA VAL A 57 -29.54 50.71 -45.23
C VAL A 57 -30.49 51.26 -44.18
N THR A 58 -31.55 50.52 -43.87
CA THR A 58 -32.49 50.93 -42.82
C THR A 58 -31.96 50.51 -41.46
N VAL A 59 -31.77 51.47 -40.56
CA VAL A 59 -31.41 51.21 -39.15
C VAL A 59 -32.63 51.40 -38.29
N THR A 60 -33.03 50.34 -37.59
CA THR A 60 -34.19 50.29 -36.72
C THR A 60 -33.75 50.06 -35.28
N ALA A 61 -33.99 51.00 -34.39
CA ALA A 61 -33.88 50.79 -32.95
C ALA A 61 -35.27 50.46 -32.36
N ARG A 62 -35.39 49.33 -31.67
CA ARG A 62 -36.61 48.90 -30.98
C ARG A 62 -36.37 48.83 -29.48
N ARG A 63 -37.19 49.50 -28.68
CA ARG A 63 -37.23 49.34 -27.22
C ARG A 63 -37.54 47.89 -26.88
N THR A 64 -36.78 47.32 -25.97
CA THR A 64 -36.95 45.93 -25.55
C THR A 64 -38.06 45.76 -24.50
N ASP A 65 -38.53 46.85 -23.90
CA ASP A 65 -39.53 46.88 -22.84
C ASP A 65 -40.96 47.24 -23.32
N VAL A 66 -41.14 47.55 -24.61
CA VAL A 66 -42.44 47.92 -25.19
C VAL A 66 -43.01 46.78 -26.03
N VAL A 67 -44.17 46.24 -25.62
CA VAL A 67 -45.03 45.39 -26.47
C VAL A 67 -45.91 46.32 -27.31
N PRO A 68 -46.01 46.18 -28.65
CA PRO A 68 -46.62 47.22 -29.49
C PRO A 68 -48.11 47.44 -29.17
N SER A 69 -48.47 48.65 -28.72
CA SER A 69 -49.83 49.17 -28.77
C SER A 69 -49.84 50.54 -29.47
N LEU A 70 -50.77 50.74 -30.41
CA LEU A 70 -50.96 52.00 -31.13
C LEU A 70 -51.37 53.14 -30.19
N GLU A 71 -50.59 54.22 -30.09
CA GLU A 71 -50.98 55.60 -30.42
C GLU A 71 -49.82 56.62 -30.24
N LYS A 72 -49.98 57.81 -30.83
CA LYS A 72 -48.98 58.82 -31.26
C LYS A 72 -48.33 59.67 -30.16
N SER A 73 -47.08 60.13 -30.39
CA SER A 73 -46.75 61.57 -30.68
C SER A 73 -45.25 61.90 -30.99
N LEU A 74 -45.05 62.71 -32.04
CA LEU A 74 -43.94 63.56 -32.55
C LEU A 74 -42.48 63.49 -32.01
N ALA A 75 -41.54 63.22 -32.94
CA ALA A 75 -40.24 63.90 -33.12
C ALA A 75 -39.68 63.65 -34.55
N LYS A 76 -38.54 64.26 -34.91
CA LYS A 76 -37.96 64.43 -36.27
C LYS A 76 -37.37 63.17 -36.92
N THR A 77 -37.61 62.00 -36.31
CA THR A 77 -37.32 60.64 -36.76
C THR A 77 -38.68 59.99 -37.05
N THR A 78 -38.84 59.21 -38.11
CA THR A 78 -40.15 58.58 -38.38
C THR A 78 -40.43 57.52 -37.32
N GLN A 79 -41.07 57.91 -36.21
CA GLN A 79 -41.59 56.96 -35.22
C GLN A 79 -42.74 56.20 -35.89
N THR A 80 -42.48 54.96 -36.26
CA THR A 80 -43.46 54.12 -36.97
C THR A 80 -44.48 53.51 -36.00
N THR A 81 -44.09 53.30 -34.73
CA THR A 81 -44.91 52.81 -33.60
C THR A 81 -44.21 53.13 -32.26
N ASP A 82 -44.93 53.06 -31.13
CA ASP A 82 -44.36 53.32 -29.80
C ASP A 82 -43.13 52.41 -29.53
N GLY A 83 -42.01 53.00 -29.13
CA GLY A 83 -40.75 52.30 -28.93
C GLY A 83 -39.95 51.89 -30.18
N VAL A 84 -40.33 52.27 -31.41
CA VAL A 84 -39.56 51.96 -32.64
C VAL A 84 -39.10 53.23 -33.35
N TYR A 85 -37.79 53.33 -33.60
CA TYR A 85 -37.13 54.47 -34.24
C TYR A 85 -36.36 53.99 -35.46
N GLN A 86 -36.46 54.72 -36.57
CA GLN A 86 -35.82 54.33 -37.82
C GLN A 86 -35.10 55.50 -38.50
N THR A 87 -33.95 55.20 -39.10
CA THR A 87 -33.22 56.09 -39.99
C THR A 87 -32.66 55.29 -41.17
N ALA A 88 -32.17 55.97 -42.20
CA ALA A 88 -31.47 55.34 -43.31
C ALA A 88 -30.05 55.90 -43.39
N THR A 89 -29.10 55.07 -43.80
CA THR A 89 -27.72 55.52 -44.01
C THR A 89 -27.60 56.44 -45.21
N ASP A 90 -26.69 57.41 -45.13
CA ASP A 90 -26.29 58.25 -46.25
C ASP A 90 -25.31 57.54 -47.21
N SER A 91 -24.85 58.25 -48.25
CA SER A 91 -23.94 57.70 -49.26
C SER A 91 -22.56 57.29 -48.73
N THR A 92 -22.20 57.69 -47.51
CA THR A 92 -20.98 57.26 -46.80
C THR A 92 -21.23 56.08 -45.86
N GLY A 93 -22.47 55.58 -45.78
CA GLY A 93 -22.90 54.58 -44.81
C GLY A 93 -23.20 55.16 -43.43
N TYR A 94 -23.15 56.48 -43.24
CA TYR A 94 -23.37 57.10 -41.94
C TYR A 94 -24.85 57.12 -41.59
N TYR A 95 -25.19 56.79 -40.35
CA TYR A 95 -26.54 56.93 -39.80
C TYR A 95 -26.52 57.65 -38.45
N GLU A 96 -27.67 58.22 -38.11
CA GLU A 96 -27.88 58.91 -36.84
C GLU A 96 -29.32 58.69 -36.33
N LEU A 97 -29.45 58.36 -35.05
CA LEU A 97 -30.70 58.16 -34.32
C LEU A 97 -30.67 58.98 -33.02
N GLU A 98 -31.77 59.66 -32.70
CA GLU A 98 -31.97 60.28 -31.39
C GLU A 98 -32.98 59.44 -30.60
N LEU A 99 -32.52 58.79 -29.53
CA LEU A 99 -33.31 57.85 -28.74
C LEU A 99 -33.47 58.33 -27.28
N PRO A 100 -34.65 58.21 -26.65
CA PRO A 100 -34.78 58.44 -25.22
C PRO A 100 -34.07 57.32 -24.41
N PRO A 101 -33.63 57.59 -23.17
CA PRO A 101 -33.01 56.58 -22.30
C PRO A 101 -33.90 55.34 -22.12
N ALA A 102 -33.45 54.19 -22.61
CA ALA A 102 -34.07 52.86 -22.45
C ALA A 102 -33.11 51.78 -23.02
N ASP A 103 -33.53 50.51 -22.97
CA ASP A 103 -32.82 49.40 -23.58
C ASP A 103 -33.32 49.14 -25.00
N TYR A 104 -32.41 49.21 -25.98
CA TYR A 104 -32.75 49.03 -27.40
C TYR A 104 -32.07 47.81 -28.03
N MET A 105 -32.77 47.22 -28.99
CA MET A 105 -32.22 46.36 -30.02
C MET A 105 -32.09 47.17 -31.31
N ILE A 106 -30.87 47.30 -31.85
CA ILE A 106 -30.62 48.04 -33.08
C ILE A 106 -30.34 47.05 -34.21
N LEU A 107 -31.15 47.13 -35.26
CA LEU A 107 -31.13 46.26 -36.44
C LEU A 107 -30.83 47.11 -37.67
N ALA A 108 -29.78 46.76 -38.40
CA ALA A 108 -29.45 47.32 -39.71
C ALA A 108 -29.83 46.33 -40.81
N GLU A 109 -30.66 46.74 -41.76
CA GLU A 109 -31.12 45.91 -42.89
C GLU A 109 -30.76 46.56 -44.23
N GLY A 110 -29.87 45.89 -44.97
CA GLY A 110 -29.45 46.30 -46.30
C GLY A 110 -30.26 45.62 -47.41
N LEU A 111 -30.13 46.13 -48.63
CA LEU A 111 -30.62 45.42 -49.83
C LEU A 111 -29.84 44.10 -50.01
N ASN A 112 -30.53 43.02 -50.41
CA ASN A 112 -30.00 41.66 -50.66
C ASN A 112 -29.78 40.75 -49.42
N ASN A 113 -30.71 40.73 -48.47
CA ASN A 113 -30.67 39.85 -47.28
C ASN A 113 -29.43 40.04 -46.40
N GLU A 114 -28.87 41.23 -46.40
CA GLU A 114 -27.78 41.60 -45.52
C GLU A 114 -28.34 42.19 -44.23
N LYS A 115 -27.91 41.64 -43.09
CA LYS A 115 -28.39 42.07 -41.77
C LYS A 115 -27.22 42.22 -40.79
N ALA A 116 -27.37 43.14 -39.86
CA ALA A 116 -26.55 43.21 -38.66
C ALA A 116 -27.45 43.57 -37.47
N ILE A 117 -27.30 42.84 -36.37
CA ILE A 117 -28.08 43.03 -35.15
C ILE A 117 -27.11 43.26 -34.01
N GLN A 118 -27.27 44.36 -33.27
CA GLN A 118 -26.60 44.57 -32.00
C GLN A 118 -27.65 44.59 -30.89
N ARG A 119 -27.50 43.69 -29.91
CA ARG A 119 -28.39 43.60 -28.75
C ARG A 119 -27.76 44.29 -27.54
N VAL A 120 -28.61 45.04 -26.83
CA VAL A 120 -28.38 45.69 -25.52
C VAL A 120 -27.45 46.90 -25.58
N LEU A 121 -28.04 48.06 -25.88
CA LEU A 121 -27.48 49.35 -25.52
C LEU A 121 -28.30 49.89 -24.34
N ALA A 122 -27.75 49.81 -23.12
CA ALA A 122 -28.34 50.48 -21.97
C ALA A 122 -28.05 51.97 -22.09
N LEU A 123 -29.04 52.73 -22.55
CA LEU A 123 -28.92 54.17 -22.72
C LEU A 123 -29.26 54.86 -21.41
N GLU A 124 -28.23 55.23 -20.64
CA GLU A 124 -28.39 56.04 -19.42
C GLU A 124 -28.43 57.54 -19.76
N ALA A 125 -29.19 58.33 -18.99
CA ALA A 125 -29.47 59.75 -19.22
C ALA A 125 -28.24 60.69 -19.32
N ASN A 126 -27.04 60.20 -19.06
CA ASN A 126 -25.79 60.96 -19.06
C ASN A 126 -24.83 60.67 -20.22
N VAL A 127 -25.20 59.81 -21.18
CA VAL A 127 -24.37 59.53 -22.37
C VAL A 127 -24.73 60.50 -23.50
N ASN A 128 -23.76 61.28 -24.01
CA ASN A 128 -24.04 62.32 -25.00
C ASN A 128 -24.00 61.83 -26.45
N ILE A 129 -23.10 60.89 -26.80
CA ILE A 129 -22.99 60.30 -28.14
C ILE A 129 -22.48 58.86 -28.01
N ILE A 130 -23.10 57.91 -28.70
CA ILE A 130 -22.58 56.54 -28.87
C ILE A 130 -22.26 56.31 -30.34
N ASN A 131 -21.01 55.92 -30.63
CA ASN A 131 -20.60 55.47 -31.95
C ASN A 131 -20.81 53.96 -32.06
N LEU A 132 -21.69 53.52 -32.95
CA LEU A 132 -22.02 52.13 -33.18
C LEU A 132 -21.93 51.81 -34.68
N ASP A 133 -20.81 51.25 -35.09
CA ASP A 133 -20.61 50.82 -36.47
C ASP A 133 -21.18 49.41 -36.70
N PHE A 134 -21.81 49.18 -37.86
CA PHE A 134 -22.33 47.88 -38.26
C PHE A 134 -21.57 47.37 -39.49
N ILE A 135 -21.22 46.09 -39.47
CA ILE A 135 -20.80 45.39 -40.69
C ILE A 135 -21.97 44.51 -41.11
N LEU A 136 -22.57 44.84 -42.24
CA LEU A 136 -23.58 44.03 -42.87
C LEU A 136 -22.96 42.74 -43.41
N THR A 137 -23.48 41.61 -42.96
CA THR A 137 -23.12 40.29 -43.48
C THR A 137 -24.28 39.75 -44.29
N ALA A 138 -23.97 39.13 -45.42
CA ALA A 138 -24.95 38.35 -46.16
C ALA A 138 -25.45 37.22 -45.26
N THR A 139 -26.75 36.94 -45.30
CA THR A 139 -27.36 35.86 -44.53
C THR A 139 -28.01 34.82 -45.44
N GLY A 140 -28.12 33.59 -44.95
CA GLY A 140 -28.87 32.48 -45.55
C GLY A 140 -29.77 31.81 -44.50
N ASN A 141 -30.47 30.75 -44.90
CA ASN A 141 -31.32 29.96 -44.00
C ASN A 141 -30.80 28.52 -43.92
N ILE A 142 -30.98 27.87 -42.78
CA ILE A 142 -30.74 26.42 -42.62
C ILE A 142 -32.09 25.77 -42.35
N LYS A 143 -32.41 24.70 -43.06
CA LYS A 143 -33.62 23.91 -42.80
C LYS A 143 -33.32 22.43 -42.85
N GLY A 144 -34.15 21.65 -42.19
CA GLY A 144 -34.04 20.20 -42.17
C GLY A 144 -35.20 19.59 -41.42
N LYS A 145 -35.13 18.27 -41.23
CA LYS A 145 -36.13 17.50 -40.50
C LYS A 145 -35.43 16.54 -39.54
N VAL A 146 -35.85 16.52 -38.29
CA VAL A 146 -35.42 15.54 -37.29
C VAL A 146 -36.51 14.49 -37.17
N ALA A 147 -36.15 13.22 -37.21
CA ALA A 147 -37.03 12.07 -37.08
C ALA A 147 -36.47 11.10 -36.04
N GLU A 148 -37.33 10.30 -35.44
CA GLU A 148 -36.96 9.22 -34.51
C GLU A 148 -37.66 7.93 -34.96
N GLY A 149 -36.90 6.96 -35.48
CA GLY A 149 -37.45 5.67 -35.90
C GLY A 149 -38.24 5.77 -37.20
N GLY A 150 -37.85 6.67 -38.10
CA GLY A 150 -38.62 7.04 -39.28
C GLY A 150 -39.95 7.76 -39.00
N ASN A 151 -40.26 8.06 -37.74
CA ASN A 151 -41.45 8.82 -37.34
C ASN A 151 -41.06 10.25 -36.91
N PRO A 152 -41.94 11.25 -37.07
CA PRO A 152 -41.72 12.56 -36.47
C PRO A 152 -41.63 12.44 -34.93
N PRO A 153 -40.85 13.28 -34.23
CA PRO A 153 -40.72 13.25 -32.77
C PRO A 153 -42.11 13.38 -32.13
N VAL A 154 -42.50 12.39 -31.32
CA VAL A 154 -43.89 12.22 -30.85
C VAL A 154 -44.05 12.73 -29.41
N ASP A 155 -43.79 14.00 -29.11
CA ASP A 155 -44.58 14.76 -28.12
C ASP A 155 -44.11 16.22 -28.03
N HIS A 156 -45.05 17.15 -27.87
CA HIS A 156 -44.79 18.60 -27.84
C HIS A 156 -44.31 19.12 -26.49
N VAL A 157 -43.42 18.40 -25.82
CA VAL A 157 -42.81 18.93 -24.59
C VAL A 157 -41.62 19.78 -25.00
N MET A 158 -41.68 21.09 -24.70
CA MET A 158 -40.56 22.01 -24.84
C MET A 158 -39.50 21.68 -23.76
N ASP A 159 -38.80 20.57 -23.92
CA ASP A 159 -37.57 20.27 -23.20
C ASP A 159 -36.35 20.61 -24.08
N GLU A 160 -35.17 20.64 -23.46
CA GLU A 160 -33.91 20.99 -24.13
C GLU A 160 -33.55 20.00 -25.28
N GLU A 161 -34.24 18.87 -25.37
CA GLU A 161 -33.98 17.78 -26.33
C GLU A 161 -34.53 18.09 -27.74
N HIS A 162 -35.44 19.07 -27.88
CA HIS A 162 -36.10 19.40 -29.16
C HIS A 162 -35.66 20.74 -29.79
N LEU A 163 -34.49 21.24 -29.41
CA LEU A 163 -33.94 22.52 -29.90
C LEU A 163 -32.83 22.27 -30.92
N VAL A 164 -32.93 22.93 -32.08
CA VAL A 164 -31.86 22.97 -33.08
C VAL A 164 -31.16 24.32 -32.98
N TYR A 165 -29.86 24.34 -32.68
CA TYR A 165 -29.15 25.59 -32.43
C TYR A 165 -27.68 25.55 -32.87
N ILE A 166 -27.08 26.72 -33.07
CA ILE A 166 -25.65 26.87 -33.37
C ILE A 166 -24.93 27.26 -32.06
N PRO A 167 -24.06 26.39 -31.48
CA PRO A 167 -23.38 26.69 -30.23
C PRO A 167 -22.58 28.00 -30.28
N GLY A 168 -22.66 28.77 -29.20
CA GLY A 168 -21.99 30.08 -29.10
C GLY A 168 -22.69 31.22 -29.85
N THR A 169 -23.88 31.00 -30.41
CA THR A 169 -24.68 32.03 -31.08
C THR A 169 -26.10 32.11 -30.50
N SER A 170 -26.89 33.09 -30.96
CA SER A 170 -28.31 33.21 -30.62
C SER A 170 -29.26 32.50 -31.59
N TYR A 171 -28.73 31.77 -32.58
CA TYR A 171 -29.54 31.11 -33.60
C TYR A 171 -30.11 29.79 -33.06
N ILE A 172 -31.42 29.77 -32.88
CA ILE A 172 -32.18 28.64 -32.35
C ILE A 172 -33.49 28.47 -33.12
N ALA A 173 -33.86 27.21 -33.40
CA ALA A 173 -35.11 26.83 -34.02
C ALA A 173 -35.78 25.75 -33.16
N VAL A 174 -37.08 25.88 -33.00
CA VAL A 174 -37.93 24.85 -32.37
C VAL A 174 -38.43 23.94 -33.47
N LEU A 175 -38.40 22.63 -33.23
CA LEU A 175 -38.94 21.63 -34.15
C LEU A 175 -40.47 21.76 -34.29
N ASP A 176 -40.95 21.72 -35.53
CA ASP A 176 -42.36 21.62 -35.87
C ASP A 176 -42.93 20.23 -35.53
N LYS A 177 -44.25 20.06 -35.64
CA LYS A 177 -44.94 18.79 -35.34
C LYS A 177 -44.49 17.61 -36.17
N ASP A 178 -44.02 17.86 -37.37
CA ASP A 178 -43.50 16.82 -38.23
C ASP A 178 -41.98 16.65 -38.06
N GLY A 179 -41.33 17.41 -37.18
CA GLY A 179 -39.89 17.43 -36.97
C GLY A 179 -39.14 18.40 -37.88
N SER A 180 -39.80 19.21 -38.71
CA SER A 180 -39.08 20.22 -39.51
C SER A 180 -38.56 21.36 -38.65
N PHE A 181 -37.44 21.97 -39.05
CA PHE A 181 -36.97 23.22 -38.46
C PHE A 181 -36.48 24.16 -39.55
N THR A 182 -36.42 25.45 -39.23
CA THR A 182 -35.74 26.46 -40.05
C THR A 182 -35.07 27.50 -39.16
N LEU A 183 -33.75 27.60 -39.24
CA LEU A 183 -32.96 28.72 -38.72
C LEU A 183 -32.83 29.77 -39.83
N SER A 184 -33.48 30.91 -39.64
CA SER A 184 -33.48 32.00 -40.62
C SER A 184 -32.39 33.03 -40.32
N ASP A 185 -31.94 33.73 -41.36
CA ASP A 185 -31.03 34.89 -41.26
C ASP A 185 -29.68 34.55 -40.59
N VAL A 186 -29.16 33.35 -40.82
CA VAL A 186 -27.85 32.92 -40.33
C VAL A 186 -26.76 33.54 -41.21
N PRO A 187 -25.69 34.13 -40.66
CA PRO A 187 -24.66 34.76 -41.47
C PRO A 187 -23.97 33.73 -42.35
N VAL A 188 -23.44 34.16 -43.50
CA VAL A 188 -22.67 33.28 -44.38
C VAL A 188 -21.41 32.82 -43.66
N GLY A 189 -21.17 31.51 -43.63
CA GLY A 189 -20.07 30.92 -42.89
C GLY A 189 -20.19 29.41 -42.73
N SER A 190 -19.20 28.82 -42.07
CA SER A 190 -19.23 27.41 -41.64
C SER A 190 -19.55 27.34 -40.15
N TYR A 191 -20.50 26.48 -39.79
CA TYR A 191 -21.01 26.34 -38.42
C TYR A 191 -21.11 24.88 -38.02
N ALA A 192 -20.97 24.60 -36.73
CA ALA A 192 -21.43 23.36 -36.12
C ALA A 192 -22.89 23.56 -35.68
N LEU A 193 -23.80 22.80 -36.25
CA LEU A 193 -25.22 22.81 -35.90
C LEU A 193 -25.52 21.68 -34.91
N ASN A 194 -26.01 22.01 -33.72
CA ASN A 194 -26.53 21.01 -32.78
C ASN A 194 -27.99 20.71 -33.13
N ILE A 195 -28.32 19.45 -33.36
CA ILE A 195 -29.66 18.99 -33.78
C ILE A 195 -30.39 18.18 -32.69
N GLY A 196 -29.98 18.31 -31.42
CA GLY A 196 -30.50 17.56 -30.27
C GLY A 196 -29.53 16.48 -29.76
N ASN A 197 -29.64 16.08 -28.49
CA ASN A 197 -28.85 15.02 -27.84
C ASN A 197 -27.32 15.12 -28.02
N GLY A 198 -26.78 16.34 -28.12
CA GLY A 198 -25.34 16.57 -28.29
C GLY A 198 -24.78 16.25 -29.68
N ILE A 199 -25.64 15.92 -30.65
CA ILE A 199 -25.21 15.61 -32.03
C ILE A 199 -24.94 16.93 -32.76
N THR A 200 -23.71 17.09 -33.25
CA THR A 200 -23.29 18.25 -34.06
C THR A 200 -22.99 17.89 -35.50
N VAL A 201 -23.51 18.68 -36.45
CA VAL A 201 -23.28 18.55 -37.90
C VAL A 201 -22.58 19.80 -38.42
N GLU A 202 -21.49 19.63 -39.18
CA GLU A 202 -20.87 20.76 -39.88
C GLU A 202 -21.70 21.18 -41.10
N ILE A 203 -21.97 22.47 -41.20
CA ILE A 203 -22.78 23.06 -42.27
C ILE A 203 -22.14 24.33 -42.82
N THR A 204 -22.36 24.60 -44.10
CA THR A 204 -22.03 25.88 -44.72
C THR A 204 -23.31 26.62 -45.10
N VAL A 205 -23.39 27.88 -44.72
CA VAL A 205 -24.50 28.78 -45.04
C VAL A 205 -24.07 29.69 -46.18
N ASP A 206 -24.73 29.60 -47.33
CA ASP A 206 -24.46 30.44 -48.50
C ASP A 206 -25.44 31.62 -48.59
N SER A 207 -24.95 32.75 -49.09
CA SER A 207 -25.70 34.02 -49.18
C SER A 207 -27.03 33.87 -49.93
N GLY A 208 -28.12 34.31 -49.31
CA GLY A 208 -29.45 34.36 -49.91
C GLY A 208 -30.05 32.98 -50.26
N SER A 209 -29.39 31.90 -49.85
CA SER A 209 -29.81 30.53 -50.11
C SER A 209 -30.39 29.88 -48.86
N SER A 210 -31.07 28.74 -49.05
CA SER A 210 -31.49 27.88 -47.95
C SER A 210 -30.75 26.55 -48.05
N THR A 211 -29.86 26.29 -47.10
CA THR A 211 -29.17 25.00 -46.95
C THR A 211 -30.17 24.00 -46.37
N ASP A 212 -30.56 23.00 -47.17
CA ASP A 212 -31.45 21.92 -46.75
C ASP A 212 -30.62 20.70 -46.34
N LEU A 213 -30.76 20.29 -45.08
CA LEU A 213 -30.01 19.18 -44.49
C LEU A 213 -30.71 17.83 -44.64
N GLY A 214 -31.92 17.78 -45.22
CA GLY A 214 -32.68 16.54 -45.37
C GLY A 214 -33.26 16.04 -44.05
N ILE A 215 -33.37 14.71 -43.90
CA ILE A 215 -33.94 14.05 -42.71
C ILE A 215 -32.81 13.43 -41.88
N PHE A 216 -32.71 13.81 -40.61
CA PHE A 216 -31.84 13.19 -39.61
C PHE A 216 -32.67 12.21 -38.78
N ASP A 217 -32.35 10.92 -38.85
CA ASP A 217 -33.01 9.91 -38.03
C ASP A 217 -32.19 9.63 -36.76
N LEU A 218 -32.70 10.08 -35.61
CA LEU A 218 -32.12 9.91 -34.29
C LEU A 218 -32.05 8.44 -33.85
N THR A 219 -32.82 7.52 -34.45
CA THR A 219 -32.72 6.09 -34.10
C THR A 219 -31.47 5.39 -34.62
N VAL A 220 -30.73 6.01 -35.55
CA VAL A 220 -29.40 5.50 -35.96
C VAL A 220 -28.32 5.90 -34.93
N LEU A 221 -28.67 6.71 -33.93
CA LEU A 221 -27.77 7.23 -32.89
C LEU A 221 -28.38 7.02 -31.50
N SER A 222 -28.91 5.81 -31.23
CA SER A 222 -29.18 5.44 -29.85
C SER A 222 -27.87 5.56 -29.05
N GLY A 223 -27.89 6.14 -27.84
CA GLY A 223 -26.67 6.32 -27.03
C GLY A 223 -25.87 5.01 -26.86
N VAL A 224 -26.54 3.86 -26.89
CA VAL A 224 -25.92 2.53 -26.86
C VAL A 224 -25.09 2.23 -28.11
N ASP A 225 -25.55 2.61 -29.31
CA ASP A 225 -24.78 2.42 -30.54
C ASP A 225 -23.60 3.39 -30.62
N SER A 226 -23.76 4.60 -30.08
CA SER A 226 -22.66 5.56 -29.90
C SER A 226 -21.58 5.02 -28.95
N ALA A 227 -21.95 4.48 -27.79
CA ALA A 227 -20.99 3.91 -26.84
C ALA A 227 -20.23 2.70 -27.43
N LYS A 228 -20.90 1.86 -28.23
CA LYS A 228 -20.24 0.73 -28.92
C LYS A 228 -19.21 1.19 -29.96
N GLU A 229 -19.54 2.19 -30.77
CA GLU A 229 -18.59 2.74 -31.75
C GLU A 229 -17.44 3.50 -31.05
N MET A 230 -17.70 4.17 -29.92
CA MET A 230 -16.65 4.75 -29.08
C MET A 230 -15.73 3.68 -28.50
N VAL A 231 -16.26 2.58 -27.97
CA VAL A 231 -15.44 1.45 -27.48
C VAL A 231 -14.57 0.87 -28.58
N LYS A 232 -15.12 0.68 -29.79
CA LYS A 232 -14.35 0.21 -30.95
C LYS A 232 -13.22 1.18 -31.30
N THR A 233 -13.51 2.48 -31.33
CA THR A 233 -12.51 3.53 -31.56
C THR A 233 -11.44 3.56 -30.47
N ALA A 234 -11.82 3.37 -29.21
CA ALA A 234 -10.88 3.29 -28.09
C ALA A 234 -9.95 2.08 -28.19
N LYS A 235 -10.47 0.92 -28.61
CA LYS A 235 -9.68 -0.28 -28.90
C LYS A 235 -8.72 -0.06 -30.07
N ASP A 236 -9.17 0.61 -31.14
CA ASP A 236 -8.29 0.99 -32.25
C ASP A 236 -7.16 1.93 -31.77
N TYR A 237 -7.44 2.85 -30.84
CA TYR A 237 -6.40 3.67 -30.21
C TYR A 237 -5.42 2.84 -29.39
N MET A 238 -5.87 1.85 -28.62
CA MET A 238 -4.98 0.91 -27.92
C MET A 238 -4.09 0.11 -28.89
N ASP A 239 -4.64 -0.40 -29.99
CA ASP A 239 -3.87 -1.09 -31.04
C ASP A 239 -2.77 -0.22 -31.64
N ASN A 240 -3.00 1.09 -31.70
CA ASN A 240 -2.05 2.08 -32.19
C ASN A 240 -1.20 2.72 -31.07
N GLN A 241 -1.22 2.18 -29.85
CA GLN A 241 -0.48 2.68 -28.68
C GLN A 241 -0.80 4.14 -28.29
N LYS A 242 -1.99 4.63 -28.65
CA LYS A 242 -2.52 5.96 -28.32
C LYS A 242 -3.32 5.88 -27.02
N LEU A 243 -2.64 5.59 -25.92
CA LEU A 243 -3.28 5.20 -24.66
C LEU A 243 -4.10 6.34 -24.02
N GLN A 244 -3.67 7.60 -24.17
CA GLN A 244 -4.42 8.74 -23.63
C GLN A 244 -5.72 8.94 -24.40
N GLU A 245 -5.65 8.91 -25.73
CA GLU A 245 -6.84 8.99 -26.59
C GLU A 245 -7.78 7.81 -26.37
N ALA A 246 -7.23 6.61 -26.13
CA ALA A 246 -8.01 5.44 -25.73
C ALA A 246 -8.74 5.67 -24.40
N LEU A 247 -8.05 6.18 -23.37
CA LEU A 247 -8.63 6.47 -22.07
C LEU A 247 -9.76 7.51 -22.18
N ASP A 248 -9.52 8.62 -22.88
CA ASP A 248 -10.51 9.68 -23.07
C ASP A 248 -11.75 9.15 -23.80
N THR A 249 -11.54 8.30 -24.81
CA THR A 249 -12.64 7.68 -25.58
C THR A 249 -13.41 6.64 -24.77
N PHE A 250 -12.74 5.82 -23.95
CA PHE A 250 -13.41 4.91 -23.02
C PHE A 250 -14.20 5.67 -21.95
N LYS A 251 -13.70 6.80 -21.44
CA LYS A 251 -14.44 7.67 -20.51
C LYS A 251 -15.68 8.27 -21.15
N ALA A 252 -15.59 8.71 -22.41
CA ALA A 252 -16.73 9.16 -23.17
C ALA A 252 -17.76 8.04 -23.34
N ALA A 253 -17.32 6.84 -23.75
CA ALA A 253 -18.18 5.66 -23.90
C ALA A 253 -18.87 5.29 -22.58
N TYR A 254 -18.14 5.28 -21.46
CA TYR A 254 -18.66 4.99 -20.13
C TYR A 254 -19.66 6.05 -19.64
N SER A 255 -19.45 7.32 -20.00
CA SER A 255 -20.37 8.41 -19.66
C SER A 255 -21.69 8.29 -20.44
N VAL A 256 -21.63 7.81 -21.69
CA VAL A 256 -22.80 7.57 -22.54
C VAL A 256 -23.54 6.30 -22.11
N ASP A 257 -22.83 5.22 -21.82
CA ASP A 257 -23.39 3.95 -21.33
C ASP A 257 -22.55 3.39 -20.16
N PRO A 258 -22.93 3.70 -18.91
CA PRO A 258 -22.26 3.20 -17.72
C PRO A 258 -22.41 1.68 -17.50
N THR A 259 -23.16 0.98 -18.36
CA THR A 259 -23.34 -0.48 -18.32
C THR A 259 -22.49 -1.21 -19.36
N ASN A 260 -21.84 -0.48 -20.26
CA ASN A 260 -20.96 -1.05 -21.28
C ASN A 260 -19.70 -1.63 -20.63
N LYS A 261 -19.60 -2.97 -20.60
CA LYS A 261 -18.53 -3.69 -19.90
C LYS A 261 -17.13 -3.41 -20.45
N ASP A 262 -16.99 -3.24 -21.77
CA ASP A 262 -15.71 -2.87 -22.39
C ASP A 262 -15.27 -1.46 -21.97
N ALA A 263 -16.20 -0.51 -21.93
CA ALA A 263 -15.91 0.84 -21.46
C ALA A 263 -15.53 0.85 -19.98
N ILE A 264 -16.27 0.10 -19.14
CA ILE A 264 -15.98 -0.05 -17.71
C ILE A 264 -14.55 -0.58 -17.49
N LEU A 265 -14.19 -1.68 -18.16
CA LEU A 265 -12.86 -2.29 -18.03
C LEU A 265 -11.77 -1.38 -18.61
N GLY A 266 -11.99 -0.82 -19.79
CA GLY A 266 -11.05 0.07 -20.47
C GLY A 266 -10.69 1.29 -19.62
N VAL A 267 -11.69 1.92 -18.99
CA VAL A 267 -11.46 3.01 -18.04
C VAL A 267 -10.67 2.51 -16.82
N ALA A 268 -11.11 1.42 -16.18
CA ALA A 268 -10.45 0.90 -14.97
C ALA A 268 -8.97 0.58 -15.18
N MET A 269 -8.63 -0.12 -16.27
CA MET A 269 -7.25 -0.51 -16.58
C MET A 269 -6.39 0.70 -16.96
N LEU A 270 -6.88 1.58 -17.84
CA LEU A 270 -6.07 2.70 -18.30
C LEU A 270 -5.89 3.77 -17.21
N GLU A 271 -6.86 4.01 -16.34
CA GLU A 271 -6.65 4.90 -15.19
C GLU A 271 -5.55 4.39 -14.24
N LEU A 272 -5.48 3.07 -14.01
CA LEU A 272 -4.37 2.47 -13.25
C LEU A 272 -3.02 2.61 -13.96
N VAL A 273 -3.00 2.47 -15.29
CA VAL A 273 -1.79 2.68 -16.09
C VAL A 273 -1.34 4.15 -16.04
N PHE A 274 -2.27 5.10 -16.13
CA PHE A 274 -1.96 6.53 -16.06
C PHE A 274 -1.67 7.03 -14.63
N LEU A 275 -1.89 6.22 -13.60
CA LEU A 275 -1.54 6.57 -12.23
C LEU A 275 -0.04 6.86 -12.06
N VAL A 276 0.82 6.19 -12.83
CA VAL A 276 2.28 6.46 -12.79
C VAL A 276 2.67 7.77 -13.48
N GLU A 277 1.76 8.32 -14.28
CA GLU A 277 1.89 9.62 -14.91
C GLU A 277 1.16 10.73 -14.16
N ASP A 278 0.53 10.42 -13.01
CA ASP A 278 -0.01 11.46 -12.14
C ASP A 278 1.14 12.40 -11.71
N PRO A 279 1.02 13.71 -11.95
CA PRO A 279 2.10 14.65 -11.64
C PRO A 279 2.54 14.62 -10.18
N SER A 280 1.63 14.33 -9.25
CA SER A 280 1.91 14.25 -7.81
C SER A 280 2.70 12.99 -7.48
N VAL A 281 2.38 11.86 -8.14
CA VAL A 281 3.14 10.60 -8.01
C VAL A 281 4.55 10.78 -8.60
N GLN A 282 4.66 11.38 -9.79
CA GLN A 282 5.96 11.64 -10.42
C GLN A 282 6.83 12.59 -9.59
N ASP A 283 6.25 13.67 -9.05
CA ASP A 283 6.95 14.61 -8.18
C ASP A 283 7.56 13.88 -6.97
N ILE A 284 6.76 13.11 -6.22
CA ILE A 284 7.24 12.39 -5.04
C ILE A 284 8.33 11.38 -5.39
N VAL A 285 8.13 10.55 -6.42
CA VAL A 285 9.13 9.55 -6.82
C VAL A 285 10.44 10.23 -7.24
N SER A 286 10.36 11.34 -7.99
CA SER A 286 11.54 12.07 -8.44
C SER A 286 12.30 12.73 -7.29
N ARG A 287 11.60 13.26 -6.29
CA ARG A 287 12.19 13.86 -5.09
C ARG A 287 12.86 12.82 -4.17
N TRP A 288 12.46 11.55 -4.24
CA TRP A 288 13.17 10.41 -3.63
C TRP A 288 14.40 9.95 -4.43
N GLY A 289 14.70 10.58 -5.56
CA GLY A 289 15.76 10.14 -6.47
C GLY A 289 15.40 8.91 -7.31
N GLY A 290 14.13 8.50 -7.28
CA GLY A 290 13.59 7.48 -8.17
C GLY A 290 13.31 8.04 -9.56
N VAL A 291 13.28 7.16 -10.56
CA VAL A 291 12.76 7.47 -11.89
C VAL A 291 11.37 6.86 -11.97
N ALA A 292 10.34 7.71 -11.94
CA ALA A 292 8.97 7.26 -12.12
C ALA A 292 8.85 6.59 -13.50
N PRO A 293 8.31 5.36 -13.59
CA PRO A 293 8.07 4.75 -14.88
C PRO A 293 7.07 5.62 -15.65
N VAL A 294 7.35 5.89 -16.93
CA VAL A 294 6.34 6.47 -17.81
C VAL A 294 5.50 5.36 -18.45
N VAL A 295 4.30 5.67 -18.93
CA VAL A 295 3.42 4.68 -19.59
C VAL A 295 4.14 3.99 -20.76
N LYS A 296 5.05 4.72 -21.43
CA LYS A 296 5.91 4.17 -22.47
C LYS A 296 6.86 3.07 -21.97
N ASP A 297 7.34 3.13 -20.73
CA ASP A 297 8.26 2.14 -20.17
C ASP A 297 7.53 0.84 -19.78
N ILE A 298 6.28 0.98 -19.33
CA ILE A 298 5.38 -0.14 -19.03
C ILE A 298 5.14 -0.99 -20.28
N TYR A 299 5.13 -0.34 -21.44
CA TYR A 299 4.76 -0.96 -22.70
C TYR A 299 5.95 -1.30 -23.62
N GLY A 300 6.97 -0.45 -23.66
CA GLY A 300 8.12 -0.55 -24.56
C GLY A 300 9.23 -1.51 -24.10
N GLY A 301 9.12 -2.08 -22.89
CA GLY A 301 10.12 -2.96 -22.28
C GLY A 301 10.38 -4.29 -22.99
N VAL A 302 9.69 -4.59 -24.11
CA VAL A 302 9.83 -5.85 -24.86
C VAL A 302 10.56 -5.68 -26.19
N SER A 303 10.75 -4.45 -26.72
CA SER A 303 11.12 -4.28 -28.14
C SER A 303 12.40 -3.48 -28.43
N SER A 304 13.43 -3.51 -27.57
CA SER A 304 14.74 -2.97 -28.00
C SER A 304 15.96 -3.75 -27.50
N GLY A 305 16.37 -4.74 -28.29
CA GLY A 305 17.76 -4.91 -28.75
C GLY A 305 18.84 -5.35 -27.74
N GLY A 306 19.10 -6.65 -27.70
CA GLY A 306 20.35 -7.22 -27.19
C GLY A 306 20.38 -8.74 -27.34
N GLY A 307 20.76 -9.24 -28.51
CA GLY A 307 20.75 -10.68 -28.79
C GLY A 307 21.66 -11.48 -27.86
N VAL A 308 21.07 -12.39 -27.09
CA VAL A 308 21.69 -13.63 -26.60
C VAL A 308 20.62 -14.71 -26.63
N GLY A 309 20.97 -15.86 -27.19
CA GLY A 309 20.03 -16.87 -27.67
C GLY A 309 19.19 -17.56 -26.60
N GLY A 310 17.95 -17.87 -27.02
CA GLY A 310 17.29 -19.16 -26.83
C GLY A 310 17.04 -19.62 -25.40
N THR A 311 15.87 -19.26 -24.86
CA THR A 311 15.00 -20.20 -24.14
C THR A 311 13.56 -19.68 -24.24
N ASN A 312 12.63 -20.55 -24.66
CA ASN A 312 11.19 -20.28 -24.67
C ASN A 312 10.71 -20.08 -23.23
N SER A 313 10.42 -18.84 -22.83
CA SER A 313 9.68 -18.55 -21.59
C SER A 313 8.28 -18.07 -21.95
N SER A 314 7.29 -18.59 -21.24
CA SER A 314 5.87 -18.34 -21.42
C SER A 314 5.53 -16.85 -21.24
N SER A 315 4.83 -16.32 -22.24
CA SER A 315 4.38 -14.95 -22.39
C SER A 315 3.10 -14.70 -21.59
N GLY A 316 3.23 -14.38 -20.30
CA GLY A 316 2.14 -13.71 -19.55
C GLY A 316 2.04 -12.22 -19.89
N PRO A 317 0.88 -11.55 -19.77
CA PRO A 317 0.67 -10.21 -20.34
C PRO A 317 1.51 -9.12 -19.64
N ALA A 318 2.07 -8.19 -20.42
CA ALA A 318 3.05 -7.20 -19.97
C ALA A 318 2.54 -6.22 -18.89
N ILE A 319 1.25 -5.89 -18.88
CA ILE A 319 0.61 -5.02 -17.88
C ILE A 319 0.67 -5.66 -16.47
N TRP A 320 0.52 -6.98 -16.36
CA TRP A 320 0.56 -7.70 -15.08
C TRP A 320 1.96 -7.83 -14.50
N LYS A 321 2.97 -7.91 -15.36
CA LYS A 321 4.39 -7.83 -14.94
C LYS A 321 4.80 -6.41 -14.54
N ALA A 322 4.02 -5.39 -14.92
CA ALA A 322 4.32 -3.99 -14.64
C ALA A 322 3.76 -3.50 -13.30
N LEU A 323 2.56 -3.95 -12.87
CA LEU A 323 1.98 -3.52 -11.57
C LEU A 323 2.94 -3.75 -10.38
N PRO A 324 3.62 -4.91 -10.24
CA PRO A 324 4.65 -5.07 -9.20
C PRO A 324 5.84 -4.13 -9.38
N LYS A 325 6.24 -3.82 -10.63
CA LYS A 325 7.36 -2.89 -10.94
C LYS A 325 7.02 -1.42 -10.72
N ILE A 326 5.75 -1.06 -10.72
CA ILE A 326 5.26 0.31 -10.46
C ILE A 326 5.32 0.62 -8.96
N VAL A 327 5.02 -0.37 -8.12
CA VAL A 327 4.95 -0.18 -6.66
C VAL A 327 6.27 -0.56 -5.97
N SER A 328 7.06 -1.47 -6.55
CA SER A 328 8.34 -1.91 -5.97
C SER A 328 9.37 -0.80 -5.71
N PRO A 329 9.50 0.28 -6.51
CA PRO A 329 10.40 1.40 -6.19
C PRO A 329 9.94 2.24 -4.99
N MET A 330 8.65 2.20 -4.63
CA MET A 330 8.09 2.93 -3.48
C MET A 330 8.22 2.19 -2.15
N LEU A 331 8.56 0.89 -2.17
CA LEU A 331 8.49 0.01 -0.99
C LEU A 331 9.82 -0.69 -0.62
N SER A 332 10.94 -0.37 -1.28
CA SER A 332 12.23 -0.98 -0.93
C SER A 332 12.84 -0.30 0.31
N LEU A 333 12.69 -0.93 1.48
CA LEU A 333 13.51 -0.71 2.66
C LEU A 333 14.60 -1.79 2.71
N ASP A 334 15.86 -1.33 2.69
CA ASP A 334 17.08 -2.13 2.70
C ASP A 334 17.23 -2.92 4.01
N VAL A 335 17.56 -4.22 3.93
CA VAL A 335 18.13 -5.01 5.04
C VAL A 335 19.25 -5.91 4.51
N ASP A 336 20.39 -5.83 5.18
CA ASP A 336 21.71 -6.43 4.86
C ASP A 336 21.71 -7.97 4.81
N GLU A 337 22.51 -8.54 3.91
CA GLU A 337 22.54 -9.96 3.53
C GLU A 337 23.91 -10.60 3.86
N ASN A 338 24.26 -10.67 5.15
CA ASN A 338 25.53 -11.30 5.59
C ASN A 338 25.42 -12.41 6.64
N SER A 339 24.27 -13.08 6.79
CA SER A 339 24.16 -14.20 7.75
C SER A 339 23.18 -15.32 7.36
N SER A 340 23.29 -15.92 6.17
CA SER A 340 22.67 -17.25 5.91
C SER A 340 23.29 -18.03 4.74
N LYS A 341 24.63 -18.17 4.73
CA LYS A 341 25.28 -19.20 3.92
C LYS A 341 25.41 -20.48 4.73
N THR A 342 24.39 -21.34 4.71
CA THR A 342 24.49 -22.82 4.70
C THR A 342 23.12 -23.46 5.01
N LEU A 343 22.32 -23.76 3.99
CA LEU A 343 21.44 -24.94 3.86
C LEU A 343 20.55 -24.71 2.62
N PHE A 344 20.26 -25.79 1.88
CA PHE A 344 19.61 -25.84 0.55
C PHE A 344 20.52 -25.58 -0.66
N LYS A 345 21.25 -26.64 -1.06
CA LYS A 345 21.55 -26.90 -2.47
C LYS A 345 20.44 -27.77 -3.04
N ARG A 346 19.60 -27.23 -3.93
CA ARG A 346 18.74 -28.01 -4.84
C ARG A 346 18.52 -27.23 -6.15
N ASP A 347 18.45 -27.99 -7.25
CA ASP A 347 18.61 -27.66 -8.68
C ASP A 347 18.26 -26.26 -9.22
N GLU A 348 19.18 -25.70 -10.03
CA GLU A 348 19.07 -24.45 -10.80
C GLU A 348 18.19 -24.56 -12.09
N SER A 349 17.05 -25.25 -12.06
CA SER A 349 16.20 -25.36 -13.27
C SER A 349 14.69 -25.17 -13.09
N SER A 350 14.21 -24.83 -11.90
CA SER A 350 12.83 -24.36 -11.71
C SER A 350 12.80 -22.85 -11.51
N ASN A 351 11.90 -22.18 -12.23
CA ASN A 351 11.66 -20.73 -12.19
C ASN A 351 11.28 -20.27 -10.78
N ASP A 352 12.28 -19.97 -9.97
CA ASP A 352 12.10 -19.33 -8.68
C ASP A 352 11.98 -17.82 -8.90
N LEU A 353 10.85 -17.25 -8.47
CA LEU A 353 10.59 -15.81 -8.47
C LEU A 353 11.72 -15.05 -7.75
N LEU A 354 12.33 -15.69 -6.75
CA LEU A 354 13.51 -15.20 -6.02
C LEU A 354 14.77 -15.16 -6.90
N GLY A 355 14.90 -16.05 -7.88
CA GLY A 355 15.98 -16.08 -8.87
C GLY A 355 15.88 -14.97 -9.92
N GLU A 356 14.67 -14.64 -10.37
CA GLU A 356 14.41 -13.49 -11.24
C GLU A 356 14.56 -12.16 -10.48
N VAL A 357 14.14 -12.08 -9.22
CA VAL A 357 14.38 -10.94 -8.33
C VAL A 357 15.89 -10.76 -8.08
N LYS A 358 16.66 -11.84 -7.85
CA LYS A 358 18.13 -11.77 -7.77
C LYS A 358 18.78 -11.31 -9.06
N ALA A 359 18.28 -11.75 -10.22
CA ALA A 359 18.78 -11.31 -11.53
C ALA A 359 18.43 -9.84 -11.85
N LEU A 360 17.30 -9.34 -11.31
CA LEU A 360 16.86 -7.94 -11.41
C LEU A 360 17.64 -7.03 -10.44
N ILE A 361 17.88 -7.48 -9.20
CA ILE A 361 18.78 -6.83 -8.21
C ILE A 361 20.20 -6.69 -8.79
N LYS A 362 20.67 -7.69 -9.54
CA LYS A 362 21.97 -7.65 -10.21
C LYS A 362 22.06 -6.62 -11.36
N LYS A 363 20.92 -6.13 -11.85
CA LYS A 363 20.77 -5.15 -12.94
C LYS A 363 20.40 -3.73 -12.46
N LEU A 364 20.27 -3.51 -11.15
CA LEU A 364 20.14 -2.17 -10.56
C LEU A 364 21.41 -1.33 -10.85
N PRO A 365 21.32 0.02 -10.92
CA PRO A 365 22.48 0.88 -11.12
C PRO A 365 23.49 0.67 -10.00
N ARG A 366 24.56 -0.07 -10.27
CA ARG A 366 25.73 -0.10 -9.39
C ARG A 366 26.39 1.25 -9.51
N ASN A 367 26.56 1.93 -8.38
CA ASN A 367 27.33 3.17 -8.28
C ASN A 367 28.82 2.85 -8.55
N GLU A 368 29.18 2.60 -9.81
CA GLU A 368 30.57 2.49 -10.27
C GLU A 368 31.19 3.89 -10.37
N THR A 369 31.21 4.63 -9.27
CA THR A 369 32.15 5.74 -9.14
C THR A 369 33.46 5.19 -8.62
N SER A 370 34.52 5.33 -9.43
CA SER A 370 35.87 4.88 -9.08
C SER A 370 36.27 5.33 -7.67
N LEU A 371 37.00 4.48 -6.95
CA LEU A 371 37.51 4.70 -5.59
C LEU A 371 38.16 6.09 -5.39
N LYS A 372 38.67 6.71 -6.48
CA LYS A 372 39.28 8.04 -6.49
C LYS A 372 38.28 9.19 -6.32
N THR A 373 37.04 9.04 -6.79
CA THR A 373 35.94 9.99 -6.59
C THR A 373 35.28 9.80 -5.21
N GLN A 374 35.25 8.55 -4.73
CA GLN A 374 34.80 8.22 -3.37
C GLN A 374 35.76 8.78 -2.31
N LEU A 375 37.08 8.67 -2.50
CA LEU A 375 38.06 9.30 -1.58
C LEU A 375 37.92 10.84 -1.52
N SER A 376 37.55 11.51 -2.61
CA SER A 376 37.30 12.96 -2.59
C SER A 376 35.98 13.38 -1.93
N ARG A 377 35.02 12.45 -1.76
CA ARG A 377 33.82 12.65 -0.93
C ARG A 377 34.07 12.30 0.54
N ILE A 378 34.85 11.25 0.80
CA ILE A 378 35.19 10.74 2.14
C ILE A 378 35.99 11.75 2.97
N LEU A 379 36.73 12.67 2.35
CA LEU A 379 37.55 13.65 3.08
C LEU A 379 36.85 15.00 3.37
N GLY A 380 35.54 15.15 3.14
CA GLY A 380 34.93 16.47 3.36
C GLY A 380 33.40 16.62 3.40
N LYS A 381 32.60 15.56 3.51
CA LYS A 381 31.15 15.71 3.68
C LYS A 381 30.60 14.84 4.81
N SER A 382 30.00 15.52 5.78
CA SER A 382 29.11 14.94 6.80
C SER A 382 27.90 14.29 6.12
N VAL A 383 27.25 13.35 6.82
CA VAL A 383 25.99 12.66 6.50
C VAL A 383 24.81 13.65 6.40
N HIS A 384 24.92 14.63 5.51
CA HIS A 384 23.98 15.75 5.32
C HIS A 384 23.50 15.82 3.86
N ASP A 385 23.66 14.73 3.11
CA ASP A 385 23.32 14.65 1.69
C ASP A 385 22.01 13.84 1.46
N ILE A 386 21.06 13.84 2.41
CA ILE A 386 19.65 13.69 2.00
C ILE A 386 19.35 14.96 1.21
N HIS A 387 18.88 14.81 -0.02
CA HIS A 387 18.55 15.98 -0.84
C HIS A 387 17.60 16.86 -0.03
N PRO A 388 17.86 18.17 0.15
CA PRO A 388 17.00 19.04 0.98
C PRO A 388 15.54 19.09 0.50
N ASP A 389 15.28 18.57 -0.70
CA ASP A 389 13.95 18.45 -1.30
C ASP A 389 13.34 17.04 -1.20
N ALA A 390 13.96 16.08 -0.50
CA ALA A 390 13.37 14.75 -0.29
C ALA A 390 12.00 14.92 0.41
N PRO A 391 10.92 14.26 -0.06
CA PRO A 391 9.64 14.41 0.57
C PRO A 391 9.59 13.60 1.85
N THR A 392 8.89 14.16 2.83
CA THR A 392 8.57 13.51 4.10
C THR A 392 7.70 12.26 3.89
N ALA A 393 7.70 11.36 4.87
CA ALA A 393 6.79 10.22 4.86
C ALA A 393 5.32 10.68 4.85
N SER A 394 4.98 11.77 5.55
CA SER A 394 3.66 12.40 5.51
C SER A 394 3.27 12.90 4.12
N GLU A 395 4.18 13.49 3.35
CA GLU A 395 3.90 13.87 1.95
C GLU A 395 3.57 12.64 1.10
N MET A 396 4.32 11.55 1.26
CA MET A 396 4.06 10.29 0.56
C MET A 396 2.71 9.69 0.98
N GLN A 397 2.42 9.64 2.28
CA GLN A 397 1.14 9.16 2.79
C GLN A 397 -0.03 10.03 2.33
N SER A 398 0.16 11.34 2.25
CA SER A 398 -0.85 12.25 1.70
C SER A 398 -1.12 11.92 0.23
N MET A 399 -0.09 11.70 -0.59
CA MET A 399 -0.24 11.32 -2.00
C MET A 399 -0.90 9.94 -2.15
N ILE A 400 -0.57 8.97 -1.29
CA ILE A 400 -1.25 7.68 -1.25
C ILE A 400 -2.75 7.88 -1.02
N GLU A 401 -3.13 8.75 -0.07
CA GLU A 401 -4.52 9.01 0.31
C GLU A 401 -5.29 9.82 -0.73
N THR A 402 -4.66 10.81 -1.36
CA THR A 402 -5.34 11.76 -2.25
C THR A 402 -5.30 11.37 -3.72
N SER A 403 -4.28 10.63 -4.15
CA SER A 403 -4.04 10.34 -5.57
C SER A 403 -4.12 8.85 -5.89
N ILE A 404 -3.45 7.98 -5.12
CA ILE A 404 -3.37 6.54 -5.42
C ILE A 404 -4.65 5.79 -5.01
N LEU A 405 -5.02 5.87 -3.73
CA LEU A 405 -6.15 5.10 -3.20
C LEU A 405 -7.48 5.39 -3.92
N PRO A 406 -7.83 6.65 -4.28
CA PRO A 406 -9.05 6.92 -5.03
C PRO A 406 -9.10 6.23 -6.40
N VAL A 407 -7.97 6.15 -7.11
CA VAL A 407 -7.90 5.48 -8.42
C VAL A 407 -8.04 3.97 -8.26
N ILE A 408 -7.38 3.37 -7.26
CA ILE A 408 -7.54 1.94 -6.95
C ILE A 408 -8.99 1.63 -6.53
N ASP A 409 -9.60 2.45 -5.69
CA ASP A 409 -10.98 2.27 -5.24
C ASP A 409 -11.97 2.33 -6.41
N ASP A 410 -11.79 3.27 -7.32
CA ASP A 410 -12.65 3.41 -8.49
C ASP A 410 -12.43 2.29 -9.51
N ALA A 411 -11.19 1.80 -9.68
CA ALA A 411 -10.90 0.63 -10.51
C ALA A 411 -11.54 -0.65 -9.94
N VAL A 412 -11.38 -0.93 -8.65
CA VAL A 412 -12.04 -2.06 -7.96
C VAL A 412 -13.56 -1.98 -8.10
N LYS A 413 -14.15 -0.79 -7.90
CA LYS A 413 -15.59 -0.59 -8.08
C LYS A 413 -16.05 -0.93 -9.50
N LYS A 414 -15.29 -0.54 -10.53
CA LYS A 414 -15.58 -0.83 -11.93
C LYS A 414 -15.44 -2.33 -12.25
N LEU A 415 -14.40 -3.00 -11.76
CA LEU A 415 -14.20 -4.45 -11.97
C LEU A 415 -15.37 -5.27 -11.40
N ARG A 416 -15.86 -4.91 -10.23
CA ARG A 416 -17.04 -5.56 -9.62
C ARG A 416 -18.33 -5.40 -10.44
N LEU A 417 -18.38 -4.48 -11.40
CA LEU A 417 -19.50 -4.36 -12.35
C LEU A 417 -19.40 -5.34 -13.52
N ILE A 418 -18.27 -5.98 -13.76
CA ILE A 418 -18.08 -6.91 -14.88
C ILE A 418 -17.84 -8.36 -14.44
N GLU A 419 -17.26 -8.56 -13.26
CA GLU A 419 -16.96 -9.88 -12.69
C GLU A 419 -18.20 -10.77 -12.50
N GLY A 420 -18.05 -12.07 -12.79
CA GLY A 420 -19.08 -13.10 -12.63
C GLY A 420 -20.23 -12.95 -13.61
N LYS A 421 -19.99 -12.32 -14.77
CA LYS A 421 -21.03 -12.04 -15.78
C LYS A 421 -20.72 -12.66 -17.14
N GLY A 422 -19.78 -13.61 -17.21
CA GLY A 422 -19.33 -14.24 -18.45
C GLY A 422 -18.83 -13.23 -19.48
N PHE A 423 -18.26 -12.12 -19.00
CA PHE A 423 -17.70 -11.09 -19.86
C PHE A 423 -16.30 -11.50 -20.29
N THR A 424 -15.95 -11.20 -21.53
CA THR A 424 -14.59 -11.42 -22.04
C THR A 424 -14.07 -10.17 -22.71
N PHE A 425 -12.81 -9.82 -22.48
CA PHE A 425 -12.14 -8.71 -23.13
C PHE A 425 -10.92 -9.19 -23.91
N ILE A 426 -10.91 -8.96 -25.21
CA ILE A 426 -9.82 -9.40 -26.10
C ILE A 426 -8.75 -8.32 -26.18
N VAL A 427 -7.55 -8.65 -25.69
CA VAL A 427 -6.32 -7.87 -25.85
C VAL A 427 -5.58 -8.39 -27.08
N THR A 428 -5.46 -7.56 -28.12
CA THR A 428 -4.75 -7.93 -29.35
C THR A 428 -3.22 -7.89 -29.15
N PRO A 429 -2.43 -8.55 -30.01
CA PRO A 429 -0.98 -8.39 -30.01
C PRO A 429 -0.54 -6.93 -30.18
N SER A 430 -1.23 -6.18 -31.05
CA SER A 430 -0.96 -4.76 -31.27
C SER A 430 -1.20 -3.93 -30.01
N MET A 431 -2.23 -4.27 -29.21
CA MET A 431 -2.46 -3.69 -27.88
C MET A 431 -1.38 -4.04 -26.87
N ARG A 432 -0.43 -4.93 -27.15
CA ARG A 432 0.75 -5.21 -26.32
C ARG A 432 2.07 -4.73 -26.95
N GLY A 433 2.01 -4.10 -28.13
CA GLY A 433 3.19 -3.65 -28.87
C GLY A 433 3.87 -4.74 -29.66
N GLU A 434 3.18 -5.87 -29.84
CA GLU A 434 3.65 -7.02 -30.57
C GLU A 434 3.08 -7.01 -31.98
N TYR A 435 3.93 -7.17 -32.99
CA TYR A 435 3.48 -7.27 -34.39
C TYR A 435 2.90 -8.66 -34.71
N TYR A 436 3.36 -9.69 -34.01
CA TYR A 436 2.86 -11.06 -34.10
C TYR A 436 2.72 -11.63 -32.68
N GLY A 437 1.58 -12.24 -32.39
CA GLY A 437 1.30 -12.89 -31.11
C GLY A 437 -0.11 -13.45 -31.10
N ASP A 438 -0.44 -14.25 -30.10
CA ASP A 438 -1.80 -14.71 -29.89
C ASP A 438 -2.64 -13.63 -29.18
N TYR A 439 -3.94 -13.62 -29.47
CA TYR A 439 -4.90 -12.81 -28.71
C TYR A 439 -4.90 -13.29 -27.26
N VAL A 440 -4.91 -12.36 -26.31
CA VAL A 440 -5.19 -12.68 -24.92
C VAL A 440 -6.66 -12.38 -24.66
N VAL A 441 -7.40 -13.35 -24.17
CA VAL A 441 -8.80 -13.16 -23.75
C VAL A 441 -8.80 -13.07 -22.24
N LEU A 442 -9.19 -11.90 -21.72
CA LEU A 442 -9.41 -11.72 -20.30
C LEU A 442 -10.84 -12.13 -19.96
N ASP A 443 -11.02 -12.95 -18.94
CA ASP A 443 -12.33 -13.42 -18.50
C ASP A 443 -12.58 -13.20 -17.00
N ASP A 444 -13.64 -13.81 -16.45
CA ASP A 444 -14.02 -13.64 -15.05
C ASP A 444 -12.91 -14.11 -14.09
N GLY A 445 -12.10 -15.13 -14.44
CA GLY A 445 -10.95 -15.57 -13.65
C GLY A 445 -9.88 -14.49 -13.55
N ASP A 446 -9.53 -13.87 -14.68
CA ASP A 446 -8.58 -12.75 -14.73
C ASP A 446 -9.10 -11.51 -13.99
N PHE A 447 -10.40 -11.20 -14.13
CA PHE A 447 -11.00 -10.05 -13.44
C PHE A 447 -11.00 -10.25 -11.92
N TYR A 448 -11.30 -11.46 -11.44
CA TYR A 448 -11.19 -11.78 -10.01
C TYR A 448 -9.75 -11.66 -9.51
N ALA A 449 -8.76 -12.15 -10.28
CA ALA A 449 -7.35 -12.03 -9.91
C ALA A 449 -6.88 -10.56 -9.88
N LEU A 450 -7.38 -9.72 -10.80
CA LEU A 450 -7.13 -8.28 -10.80
C LEU A 450 -7.71 -7.60 -9.55
N ASP A 451 -8.99 -7.82 -9.23
CA ASP A 451 -9.61 -7.27 -8.01
C ASP A 451 -8.84 -7.75 -6.77
N ALA A 452 -8.48 -9.03 -6.71
CA ALA A 452 -7.67 -9.58 -5.63
C ALA A 452 -6.34 -8.82 -5.46
N THR A 453 -5.63 -8.58 -6.56
CA THR A 453 -4.36 -7.85 -6.58
C THR A 453 -4.54 -6.40 -6.11
N LEU A 454 -5.52 -5.69 -6.66
CA LEU A 454 -5.81 -4.30 -6.30
C LEU A 454 -6.24 -4.16 -4.84
N SER A 455 -7.07 -5.07 -4.36
CA SER A 455 -7.51 -5.12 -2.96
C SER A 455 -6.35 -5.45 -2.01
N GLY A 456 -5.41 -6.32 -2.42
CA GLY A 456 -4.16 -6.59 -1.71
C GLY A 456 -3.26 -5.35 -1.64
N MET A 457 -3.06 -4.64 -2.76
CA MET A 457 -2.31 -3.38 -2.78
C MET A 457 -2.96 -2.32 -1.89
N LYS A 458 -4.28 -2.16 -1.98
CA LYS A 458 -5.07 -1.25 -1.14
C LYS A 458 -4.85 -1.54 0.36
N THR A 459 -4.77 -2.82 0.74
CA THR A 459 -4.46 -3.23 2.11
C THR A 459 -3.13 -2.65 2.58
N ILE A 460 -2.06 -2.86 1.80
CA ILE A 460 -0.71 -2.38 2.13
C ILE A 460 -0.69 -0.85 2.23
N LEU A 461 -1.29 -0.17 1.25
CA LEU A 461 -1.35 1.29 1.22
C LEU A 461 -2.13 1.89 2.40
N LEU A 462 -3.23 1.25 2.82
CA LEU A 462 -4.00 1.67 3.99
C LEU A 462 -3.24 1.45 5.30
N ILE A 463 -2.46 0.36 5.43
CA ILE A 463 -1.55 0.14 6.56
C ILE A 463 -0.48 1.24 6.57
N LEU A 464 0.16 1.52 5.44
CA LEU A 464 1.17 2.59 5.37
C LEU A 464 0.58 3.96 5.71
N ALA A 465 -0.66 4.23 5.28
CA ALA A 465 -1.35 5.48 5.57
C ALA A 465 -1.88 5.59 7.01
N SER A 466 -2.03 4.47 7.75
CA SER A 466 -2.60 4.48 9.10
C SER A 466 -1.62 4.90 10.20
N TYR A 467 -0.32 4.71 9.96
CA TYR A 467 0.75 5.03 10.90
C TYR A 467 1.38 6.38 10.60
N ASN A 468 1.87 7.07 11.62
CA ASN A 468 2.78 8.18 11.40
C ASN A 468 4.18 7.61 11.15
N LEU A 469 4.67 7.78 9.91
CA LEU A 469 5.98 7.29 9.49
C LEU A 469 6.99 8.43 9.36
N ASP A 470 6.65 9.65 9.79
CA ASP A 470 7.61 10.74 9.85
C ASP A 470 8.64 10.46 10.94
N PHE A 471 9.91 10.63 10.56
CA PHE A 471 11.03 10.64 11.49
C PHE A 471 11.91 11.85 11.23
N ASP A 472 12.67 12.23 12.25
CA ASP A 472 13.56 13.39 12.18
C ASP A 472 14.86 12.99 11.46
N TYR A 473 15.00 13.43 10.21
CA TYR A 473 16.15 13.12 9.36
C TYR A 473 17.44 13.86 9.76
N ASP A 474 17.37 14.84 10.68
CA ASP A 474 18.55 15.59 11.15
C ASP A 474 19.43 14.80 12.12
N TYR A 475 19.05 13.57 12.51
CA TYR A 475 19.81 12.73 13.43
C TYR A 475 20.69 11.71 12.69
N ASN A 476 21.94 11.54 13.15
CA ASN A 476 22.87 10.49 12.71
C ASN A 476 22.30 9.11 13.10
N VAL A 477 21.39 8.59 12.27
CA VAL A 477 20.80 7.25 12.40
C VAL A 477 21.89 6.17 12.42
N ASP A 478 23.03 6.46 11.75
CA ASP A 478 24.20 5.59 11.70
C ASP A 478 24.82 5.27 13.07
N ALA A 479 24.74 6.21 14.03
CA ALA A 479 25.38 6.04 15.34
C ALA A 479 24.52 5.27 16.35
N ASP A 480 23.19 5.28 16.17
CA ASP A 480 22.25 4.60 17.08
C ASP A 480 20.87 4.41 16.42
N PRO A 481 20.53 3.18 15.95
CA PRO A 481 19.24 2.91 15.34
C PRO A 481 18.07 3.02 16.33
N LEU A 482 18.31 2.90 17.64
CA LEU A 482 17.27 3.12 18.65
C LEU A 482 16.93 4.60 18.84
N SER A 483 17.77 5.54 18.40
CA SER A 483 17.48 6.97 18.50
C SER A 483 16.24 7.39 17.68
N VAL A 484 15.95 6.66 16.59
CA VAL A 484 14.73 6.83 15.78
C VAL A 484 13.48 6.39 16.56
N ILE A 485 13.61 5.35 17.38
CA ILE A 485 12.50 4.70 18.10
C ILE A 485 12.34 5.22 19.53
N ASN A 486 13.37 5.76 20.17
CA ASN A 486 13.32 6.20 21.56
C ASN A 486 13.59 7.70 21.74
N GLY A 487 13.99 8.39 20.67
CA GLY A 487 14.53 9.75 20.73
C GLY A 487 15.99 9.78 21.17
N PRO A 488 16.61 10.98 21.23
CA PRO A 488 18.02 11.14 21.60
C PRO A 488 18.33 10.57 22.99
N PHE A 489 19.38 9.76 23.09
CA PHE A 489 19.89 9.26 24.37
C PHE A 489 20.24 10.41 25.32
N GLY A 490 19.61 10.44 26.50
CA GLY A 490 19.93 11.38 27.58
C GLY A 490 19.38 12.81 27.43
N GLY A 491 18.52 13.08 26.45
CA GLY A 491 17.87 14.37 26.23
C GLY A 491 16.38 14.21 25.95
N SER A 492 15.58 15.24 26.24
CA SER A 492 14.13 15.26 25.92
C SER A 492 13.89 14.77 24.51
N ALA A 493 13.20 13.64 24.36
CA ALA A 493 12.76 13.12 23.07
C ALA A 493 12.20 14.29 22.24
N THR A 494 12.68 14.46 21.00
CA THR A 494 12.06 15.43 20.11
C THR A 494 10.63 14.98 19.83
N LEU A 495 9.69 15.91 19.68
CA LEU A 495 8.27 15.61 19.46
C LEU A 495 8.04 14.60 18.32
N MET A 496 8.89 14.60 17.29
CA MET A 496 8.79 13.73 16.12
C MET A 496 9.24 12.29 16.42
N SER A 497 10.32 12.14 17.20
CA SER A 497 10.77 10.83 17.65
C SER A 497 9.74 10.12 18.53
N GLN A 498 8.76 10.80 19.15
CA GLN A 498 7.64 10.15 19.87
C GLN A 498 6.47 9.79 18.96
N ALA A 499 6.39 10.39 17.78
CA ALA A 499 5.28 10.25 16.86
C ALA A 499 5.52 9.15 15.82
N PHE A 500 6.77 8.79 15.52
CA PHE A 500 7.10 7.68 14.62
C PHE A 500 6.45 6.36 15.07
N PHE A 501 5.83 5.61 14.15
CA PHE A 501 5.04 4.39 14.39
C PHE A 501 3.85 4.54 15.36
N THR A 502 3.43 5.76 15.68
CA THR A 502 2.13 5.97 16.35
C THR A 502 1.00 5.89 15.33
N LEU A 503 -0.18 5.48 15.78
CA LEU A 503 -1.36 5.45 14.93
C LEU A 503 -1.84 6.89 14.71
N LYS A 504 -2.14 7.25 13.45
CA LYS A 504 -2.79 8.54 13.17
C LYS A 504 -4.18 8.60 13.82
N SER A 505 -4.73 9.80 13.96
CA SER A 505 -6.08 9.99 14.53
C SER A 505 -7.17 9.22 13.79
N ASP A 506 -7.01 8.99 12.48
CA ASP A 506 -7.87 8.15 11.64
C ASP A 506 -7.25 6.78 11.31
N GLY A 507 -6.08 6.47 11.85
CA GLY A 507 -5.33 5.25 11.56
C GLY A 507 -6.08 3.99 11.94
N LYS A 508 -6.85 4.00 13.04
CA LYS A 508 -7.71 2.87 13.42
C LYS A 508 -8.77 2.59 12.34
N ALA A 509 -9.38 3.63 11.77
CA ALA A 509 -10.36 3.47 10.71
C ALA A 509 -9.70 2.98 9.41
N LYS A 510 -8.48 3.43 9.11
CA LYS A 510 -7.69 2.95 7.97
C LYS A 510 -7.28 1.49 8.11
N MET A 511 -6.84 1.06 9.30
CA MET A 511 -6.53 -0.35 9.59
C MET A 511 -7.76 -1.25 9.47
N ALA A 512 -8.92 -0.82 9.96
CA ALA A 512 -10.16 -1.57 9.74
C ALA A 512 -10.49 -1.72 8.25
N LYS A 513 -10.33 -0.65 7.45
CA LYS A 513 -10.49 -0.71 5.98
C LYS A 513 -9.44 -1.62 5.32
N ALA A 514 -8.21 -1.65 5.83
CA ALA A 514 -7.17 -2.55 5.35
C ALA A 514 -7.56 -4.01 5.59
N GLY A 515 -8.10 -4.32 6.78
CA GLY A 515 -8.65 -5.65 7.09
C GLY A 515 -9.77 -6.05 6.12
N THR A 516 -10.71 -5.14 5.84
CA THR A 516 -11.75 -5.38 4.81
C THR A 516 -11.14 -5.64 3.44
N ALA A 517 -10.19 -4.82 3.00
CA ALA A 517 -9.56 -4.97 1.68
C ALA A 517 -8.78 -6.29 1.57
N LEU A 518 -8.12 -6.75 2.63
CA LEU A 518 -7.40 -8.02 2.64
C LEU A 518 -8.37 -9.20 2.57
N GLN A 519 -9.50 -9.10 3.27
CA GLN A 519 -10.56 -10.09 3.21
C GLN A 519 -11.14 -10.18 1.80
N GLU A 520 -11.44 -9.03 1.18
CA GLU A 520 -11.87 -8.96 -0.21
C GLU A 520 -10.82 -9.57 -1.15
N ALA A 521 -9.53 -9.28 -0.95
CA ALA A 521 -8.45 -9.86 -1.74
C ALA A 521 -8.42 -11.40 -1.67
N ALA A 522 -8.53 -11.97 -0.46
CA ALA A 522 -8.56 -13.41 -0.25
C ALA A 522 -9.81 -14.06 -0.89
N GLU A 523 -10.98 -13.43 -0.75
CA GLU A 523 -12.23 -13.90 -1.36
C GLU A 523 -12.16 -13.87 -2.89
N LYS A 524 -11.60 -12.81 -3.48
CA LYS A 524 -11.45 -12.69 -4.93
C LYS A 524 -10.43 -13.65 -5.50
N LEU A 525 -9.34 -13.90 -4.79
CA LEU A 525 -8.36 -14.90 -5.19
C LEU A 525 -8.94 -16.32 -5.17
N LEU A 526 -9.79 -16.63 -4.19
CA LEU A 526 -10.56 -17.88 -4.16
C LEU A 526 -11.55 -17.98 -5.33
N ASN A 527 -12.24 -16.90 -5.68
CA ASN A 527 -13.15 -16.89 -6.84
C ASN A 527 -12.40 -17.08 -8.16
N ALA A 528 -11.24 -16.42 -8.34
CA ALA A 528 -10.39 -16.61 -9.50
C ALA A 528 -9.96 -18.06 -9.64
N HIS A 529 -9.49 -18.63 -8.52
CA HIS A 529 -9.12 -20.04 -8.43
C HIS A 529 -10.28 -20.98 -8.80
N ASP A 530 -11.45 -20.79 -8.20
CA ASP A 530 -12.62 -21.65 -8.42
C ASP A 530 -13.12 -21.55 -9.87
N PHE A 531 -13.07 -20.35 -10.46
CA PHE A 531 -13.40 -20.15 -11.88
C PHE A 531 -12.47 -20.92 -12.80
N ILE A 532 -11.14 -20.78 -12.61
CA ILE A 532 -10.13 -21.44 -13.44
C ILE A 532 -10.27 -22.97 -13.37
N LEU A 533 -10.65 -23.53 -12.22
CA LEU A 533 -10.88 -24.97 -12.09
C LEU A 533 -12.21 -25.45 -12.72
N ALA A 534 -13.24 -24.61 -12.73
CA ALA A 534 -14.59 -25.03 -13.11
C ALA A 534 -14.94 -24.74 -14.57
N GLU A 535 -14.56 -23.57 -15.08
CA GLU A 535 -15.13 -23.00 -16.31
C GLU A 535 -14.10 -22.74 -17.41
N ASP A 536 -12.81 -22.85 -17.10
CA ASP A 536 -11.73 -22.68 -18.08
C ASP A 536 -11.11 -24.04 -18.48
N PRO A 537 -11.72 -24.76 -19.43
CA PRO A 537 -11.20 -26.04 -19.92
C PRO A 537 -9.92 -25.89 -20.76
N ASP A 538 -9.47 -24.67 -21.09
CA ASP A 538 -8.37 -24.44 -22.02
C ASP A 538 -7.54 -23.19 -21.68
N SER A 539 -7.22 -22.97 -20.40
CA SER A 539 -6.35 -21.88 -19.87
C SER A 539 -5.00 -21.72 -20.61
N ARG A 540 -4.64 -22.73 -21.39
CA ARG A 540 -3.47 -22.75 -22.27
C ARG A 540 -3.64 -21.95 -23.57
N LYS A 541 -4.86 -21.68 -24.03
CA LYS A 541 -5.14 -21.11 -25.36
C LYS A 541 -5.65 -19.68 -25.34
N ASP A 542 -6.22 -19.20 -24.25
CA ASP A 542 -6.67 -17.81 -24.12
C ASP A 542 -5.57 -16.86 -23.68
N GLY A 543 -4.42 -17.37 -23.22
CA GLY A 543 -3.28 -16.57 -22.77
C GLY A 543 -3.56 -15.77 -21.48
N GLY A 544 -4.59 -16.14 -20.73
CA GLY A 544 -4.91 -15.59 -19.41
C GLY A 544 -3.94 -16.05 -18.31
N ILE A 545 -4.32 -15.88 -17.04
CA ILE A 545 -3.52 -16.38 -15.91
C ILE A 545 -3.43 -17.91 -15.95
N GLN A 546 -2.22 -18.42 -16.20
CA GLN A 546 -1.94 -19.85 -16.20
C GLN A 546 -1.42 -20.31 -14.84
N PHE A 547 -2.08 -21.30 -14.24
CA PHE A 547 -1.46 -22.12 -13.21
C PHE A 547 -0.49 -23.11 -13.85
N PRO A 548 0.64 -23.44 -13.18
CA PRO A 548 1.60 -24.41 -13.70
C PRO A 548 0.95 -25.73 -14.11
N ASP A 549 1.33 -26.27 -15.28
CA ASP A 549 0.78 -27.48 -15.89
C ASP A 549 0.79 -28.74 -15.00
N SER A 550 1.57 -28.75 -13.93
CA SER A 550 1.54 -29.81 -12.92
C SER A 550 0.18 -29.94 -12.22
N TRP A 551 -0.69 -28.92 -12.29
CA TRP A 551 -1.91 -28.85 -11.48
C TRP A 551 -3.16 -29.44 -12.17
N THR A 552 -3.27 -29.40 -13.51
CA THR A 552 -4.53 -29.70 -14.23
C THR A 552 -4.51 -30.95 -15.11
N ASN A 553 -3.34 -31.52 -15.42
CA ASN A 553 -3.26 -32.67 -16.34
C ASN A 553 -3.64 -33.98 -15.62
N TYR A 554 -4.90 -34.39 -15.76
CA TYR A 554 -5.45 -35.67 -15.30
C TYR A 554 -4.94 -36.85 -16.15
N TYR A 555 -3.63 -37.10 -16.16
CA TYR A 555 -3.12 -38.38 -16.64
C TYR A 555 -3.50 -39.43 -15.61
N VAL A 556 -4.50 -40.26 -15.95
CA VAL A 556 -4.75 -41.51 -15.25
C VAL A 556 -3.46 -42.30 -15.32
N CYS A 557 -2.70 -42.40 -14.22
CA CYS A 557 -1.56 -43.31 -14.13
C CYS A 557 -2.14 -44.72 -14.36
N ASP A 558 -2.02 -45.23 -15.59
CA ASP A 558 -2.56 -46.54 -15.97
C ASP A 558 -1.82 -47.61 -15.13
N PRO A 559 -2.53 -48.45 -14.36
CA PRO A 559 -1.91 -49.37 -13.39
C PRO A 559 -0.92 -50.38 -13.97
N TRP A 560 -0.76 -50.46 -15.29
CA TRP A 560 0.08 -51.47 -15.95
C TRP A 560 1.52 -51.01 -16.30
N GLU A 561 1.88 -49.73 -16.15
CA GLU A 561 3.25 -49.21 -16.43
C GLU A 561 4.04 -48.76 -15.16
N TRP A 562 3.85 -49.46 -14.04
CA TRP A 562 4.36 -49.04 -12.72
C TRP A 562 5.88 -49.07 -12.51
N GLN A 563 6.67 -49.69 -13.39
CA GLN A 563 8.11 -49.86 -13.13
C GLN A 563 9.02 -48.77 -13.70
N TRP A 564 8.53 -47.87 -14.55
CA TRP A 564 9.34 -46.79 -15.13
C TRP A 564 8.88 -45.36 -14.79
N ASN A 565 7.62 -45.16 -14.37
CA ASN A 565 7.05 -43.83 -14.13
C ASN A 565 6.77 -43.46 -12.66
N TYR A 566 7.37 -44.17 -11.69
CA TYR A 566 7.19 -43.88 -10.25
C TYR A 566 7.63 -42.46 -9.86
N TRP A 567 8.67 -41.93 -10.51
CA TRP A 567 9.17 -40.57 -10.27
C TRP A 567 8.20 -39.48 -10.77
N TYR A 568 7.56 -39.71 -11.93
CA TYR A 568 6.61 -38.76 -12.50
C TYR A 568 5.26 -38.74 -11.75
N CYS A 569 4.74 -39.89 -11.31
CA CYS A 569 3.51 -39.88 -10.49
C CYS A 569 3.76 -39.29 -9.07
N ARG A 570 5.00 -39.31 -8.53
CA ARG A 570 5.32 -38.70 -7.22
C ARG A 570 5.32 -37.16 -7.26
N GLN A 571 5.98 -36.54 -8.23
CA GLN A 571 5.94 -35.07 -8.39
C GLN A 571 4.51 -34.56 -8.60
N TRP A 572 3.63 -35.39 -9.16
CA TRP A 572 2.23 -35.05 -9.38
C TRP A 572 1.36 -35.16 -8.13
N ILE A 573 1.69 -36.05 -7.19
CA ILE A 573 1.03 -36.11 -5.87
C ILE A 573 1.45 -34.90 -5.03
N GLU A 574 2.74 -34.58 -5.02
CA GLU A 574 3.29 -33.41 -4.31
C GLU A 574 2.64 -32.09 -4.79
N GLY A 575 2.45 -31.91 -6.11
CA GLY A 575 1.77 -30.72 -6.64
C GLY A 575 0.28 -30.59 -6.27
N ARG A 576 -0.43 -31.70 -6.00
CA ARG A 576 -1.83 -31.67 -5.51
C ARG A 576 -1.94 -31.40 -4.02
N GLU A 577 -0.91 -31.75 -3.25
CA GLU A 577 -0.81 -31.41 -1.83
C GLU A 577 -0.57 -29.91 -1.67
N GLU A 578 0.43 -29.35 -2.38
CA GLU A 578 0.71 -27.90 -2.39
C GLU A 578 -0.53 -27.07 -2.79
N HIS A 579 -1.28 -27.55 -3.77
CA HIS A 579 -2.52 -26.91 -4.23
C HIS A 579 -3.63 -26.91 -3.18
N HIS A 580 -3.89 -28.07 -2.55
CA HIS A 580 -4.85 -28.15 -1.45
C HIS A 580 -4.44 -27.28 -0.27
N GLU A 581 -3.14 -27.24 0.06
CA GLU A 581 -2.60 -26.38 1.11
C GLU A 581 -2.81 -24.89 0.81
N PHE A 582 -2.56 -24.45 -0.42
CA PHE A 582 -2.79 -23.05 -0.81
C PHE A 582 -4.27 -22.63 -0.69
N VAL A 583 -5.19 -23.45 -1.22
CA VAL A 583 -6.64 -23.17 -1.12
C VAL A 583 -7.11 -23.21 0.33
N TYR A 584 -6.62 -24.18 1.10
CA TYR A 584 -6.90 -24.27 2.52
C TYR A 584 -6.39 -23.04 3.27
N TRP A 585 -5.15 -22.61 2.98
CA TRP A 585 -4.55 -21.41 3.55
C TRP A 585 -5.37 -20.16 3.23
N LEU A 586 -5.81 -19.96 1.99
CA LEU A 586 -6.66 -18.82 1.63
C LEU A 586 -8.01 -18.84 2.36
N LYS A 587 -8.65 -20.00 2.51
CA LYS A 587 -9.90 -20.14 3.27
C LYS A 587 -9.69 -19.84 4.75
N LYS A 588 -8.57 -20.29 5.32
CA LYS A 588 -8.20 -20.01 6.71
C LYS A 588 -7.86 -18.53 6.90
N LEU A 589 -7.14 -17.91 5.97
CA LEU A 589 -6.84 -16.48 5.97
C LEU A 589 -8.14 -15.67 5.98
N GLY A 590 -9.03 -15.88 4.99
CA GLY A 590 -10.30 -15.18 4.90
C GLY A 590 -11.19 -15.37 6.14
N SER A 591 -11.14 -16.56 6.76
CA SER A 591 -11.84 -16.83 8.01
C SER A 591 -11.19 -16.12 9.21
N SER A 592 -9.85 -16.08 9.29
CA SER A 592 -9.09 -15.46 10.38
C SER A 592 -9.25 -13.93 10.42
N LEU A 593 -9.59 -13.32 9.28
CA LEU A 593 -9.92 -11.91 9.15
C LEU A 593 -11.33 -11.57 9.64
N LYS A 594 -12.21 -12.59 9.79
CA LYS A 594 -13.57 -12.46 10.32
C LYS A 594 -13.67 -12.80 11.81
N GLY A 595 -12.62 -13.37 12.40
CA GLY A 595 -12.54 -13.78 13.80
C GLY A 595 -11.56 -14.94 14.00
N PRO A 596 -11.52 -15.54 15.20
CA PRO A 596 -10.56 -16.58 15.51
C PRO A 596 -10.85 -17.87 14.73
N VAL A 597 -9.80 -18.46 14.18
CA VAL A 597 -9.86 -19.72 13.43
C VAL A 597 -8.88 -20.72 14.00
N ASP A 598 -9.39 -21.92 14.29
CA ASP A 598 -8.54 -23.07 14.61
C ASP A 598 -7.68 -23.41 13.39
N ILE A 599 -6.36 -23.29 13.50
CA ILE A 599 -5.41 -23.77 12.49
C ILE A 599 -5.09 -25.27 12.65
N SER A 600 -5.77 -25.95 13.59
CA SER A 600 -5.62 -27.39 13.84
C SER A 600 -6.21 -28.20 12.69
N GLN A 601 -5.37 -28.59 11.74
CA GLN A 601 -5.37 -29.89 11.06
C GLN A 601 -4.37 -29.79 9.89
N GLU A 602 -3.25 -30.48 10.03
CA GLU A 602 -2.65 -31.14 8.87
C GLU A 602 -3.69 -32.08 8.25
N GLY A 603 -3.58 -32.29 6.94
CA GLY A 603 -4.47 -33.18 6.19
C GLY A 603 -4.50 -34.61 6.75
N PRO A 604 -5.31 -35.50 6.15
CA PRO A 604 -5.55 -36.85 6.64
C PRO A 604 -4.35 -37.80 6.42
N ASP A 605 -3.20 -37.51 7.02
CA ASP A 605 -2.08 -38.45 7.10
C ASP A 605 -2.27 -39.37 8.32
N ASN A 606 -3.15 -40.33 8.12
CA ASN A 606 -3.41 -41.50 8.98
C ASN A 606 -2.23 -42.51 8.98
N ILE A 607 -0.97 -42.08 9.11
CA ILE A 607 0.16 -43.02 9.24
C ILE A 607 1.07 -42.61 10.40
N ILE A 608 0.76 -43.19 11.56
CA ILE A 608 1.58 -43.29 12.79
C ILE A 608 1.68 -41.97 13.57
N GLY A 609 0.69 -41.77 14.44
CA GLY A 609 0.72 -40.70 15.44
C GLY A 609 1.93 -40.82 16.37
N THR A 610 2.73 -39.76 16.39
CA THR A 610 3.25 -39.23 17.65
C THR A 610 2.17 -38.32 18.26
N PRO A 611 2.12 -38.13 19.59
CA PRO A 611 1.21 -37.19 20.25
C PRO A 611 1.43 -35.70 19.89
N ASP A 612 2.30 -35.39 18.92
CA ASP A 612 2.96 -34.09 18.78
C ASP A 612 2.29 -33.14 17.76
N ASP A 613 1.31 -33.61 16.97
CA ASP A 613 0.68 -32.76 15.94
C ASP A 613 -0.55 -31.98 16.44
N VAL A 614 -0.73 -31.89 17.76
CA VAL A 614 -1.84 -31.17 18.41
C VAL A 614 -1.33 -29.89 19.05
N ILE A 615 -0.68 -29.03 18.27
CA ILE A 615 -0.37 -27.65 18.68
C ILE A 615 -1.55 -26.77 18.25
N ILE A 616 -2.61 -26.77 19.07
CA ILE A 616 -3.88 -26.06 18.80
C ILE A 616 -3.72 -24.57 19.04
N GLY A 617 -3.37 -23.81 18.01
CA GLY A 617 -3.44 -22.35 18.02
C GLY A 617 -4.72 -21.86 17.35
N ARG A 618 -5.37 -20.85 17.93
CA ARG A 618 -6.36 -20.04 17.20
C ARG A 618 -5.67 -18.82 16.63
N LEU A 619 -5.80 -18.59 15.32
CA LEU A 619 -5.33 -17.37 14.67
C LEU A 619 -6.51 -16.43 14.42
N ASP A 620 -6.42 -15.21 14.94
CA ASP A 620 -7.41 -14.14 14.78
C ASP A 620 -6.74 -12.87 14.24
N LEU A 621 -6.51 -12.84 12.92
CA LEU A 621 -5.95 -11.66 12.24
C LEU A 621 -6.90 -10.45 12.30
N SER A 622 -8.20 -10.65 12.53
CA SER A 622 -9.15 -9.54 12.69
C SER A 622 -8.75 -8.61 13.83
N LYS A 623 -8.13 -9.13 14.90
CA LYS A 623 -7.69 -8.28 16.03
C LYS A 623 -6.54 -7.38 15.66
N PHE A 624 -5.65 -7.78 14.77
CA PHE A 624 -4.58 -6.92 14.27
C PHE A 624 -5.15 -5.67 13.56
N PHE A 625 -6.22 -5.83 12.79
CA PHE A 625 -6.85 -4.71 12.08
C PHE A 625 -7.81 -3.89 12.95
N ASN A 626 -8.48 -4.52 13.93
CA ASN A 626 -9.46 -3.86 14.80
C ASN A 626 -8.82 -3.19 16.03
N ASN A 627 -7.67 -3.70 16.48
CA ASN A 627 -6.87 -3.17 17.57
C ASN A 627 -5.41 -3.05 17.09
N PRO A 628 -5.15 -2.19 16.10
CA PRO A 628 -3.81 -2.04 15.56
C PRO A 628 -2.85 -1.59 16.66
N LEU A 629 -1.62 -2.09 16.58
CA LEU A 629 -0.54 -1.64 17.45
C LEU A 629 -0.42 -0.14 17.36
N ASP A 630 -0.37 0.53 18.50
CA ASP A 630 0.16 1.88 18.59
C ASP A 630 1.51 1.79 19.29
N ARG A 631 2.48 2.62 18.92
CA ARG A 631 3.76 2.65 19.64
C ARG A 631 3.61 2.93 21.13
N THR A 632 2.58 3.67 21.55
CA THR A 632 2.26 3.85 22.97
C THR A 632 1.90 2.55 23.69
N ASP A 633 1.53 1.51 22.94
CA ASP A 633 1.39 0.17 23.48
C ASP A 633 2.73 -0.59 23.52
N ILE A 634 3.71 -0.32 22.65
CA ILE A 634 4.97 -1.11 22.54
C ILE A 634 5.89 -0.88 23.78
N PRO A 635 6.60 -1.92 24.28
CA PRO A 635 7.59 -1.79 25.35
C PRO A 635 8.67 -0.80 24.95
N GLN A 636 9.23 -0.09 25.93
CA GLN A 636 10.47 0.63 25.66
C GLN A 636 11.57 -0.37 25.28
N LEU A 637 12.14 -0.18 24.10
CA LEU A 637 13.37 -0.86 23.73
C LEU A 637 14.52 -0.26 24.53
N GLY A 638 15.46 -1.09 24.99
CA GLY A 638 16.67 -0.65 25.65
C GLY A 638 17.89 -1.36 25.15
N TYR A 639 19.02 -0.89 25.64
CA TYR A 639 20.27 -1.64 25.57
C TYR A 639 20.41 -2.50 26.81
N ASP A 640 20.93 -3.70 26.64
CA ASP A 640 21.21 -4.62 27.75
C ASP A 640 22.20 -4.03 28.76
N LEU A 641 23.06 -3.10 28.31
CA LEU A 641 23.99 -2.33 29.13
C LEU A 641 23.92 -0.83 28.79
N PRO A 642 24.09 0.09 29.76
CA PRO A 642 24.12 1.52 29.50
C PRO A 642 25.27 1.90 28.55
N LEU A 643 24.98 2.58 27.44
CA LEU A 643 26.00 2.97 26.46
C LEU A 643 27.02 3.97 27.02
N ASP A 644 28.28 3.83 26.60
CA ASP A 644 29.31 4.86 26.72
C ASP A 644 29.37 5.61 25.41
N MET A 645 28.93 6.87 25.43
CA MET A 645 28.84 7.71 24.24
C MET A 645 30.21 7.95 23.59
N GLY A 646 31.28 8.03 24.39
CA GLY A 646 32.63 8.25 23.88
C GLY A 646 33.13 7.04 23.10
N TYR A 647 32.92 5.84 23.64
CA TYR A 647 33.26 4.61 22.93
C TYR A 647 32.33 4.35 21.74
N SER A 648 31.03 4.56 21.88
CA SER A 648 30.09 4.33 20.79
C SER A 648 30.41 5.19 19.56
N GLN A 649 30.74 6.47 19.77
CA GLN A 649 31.22 7.35 18.68
C GLN A 649 32.58 6.93 18.11
N THR A 650 33.48 6.40 18.94
CA THR A 650 34.81 5.98 18.49
C THR A 650 34.75 4.75 17.57
N TYR A 651 33.83 3.83 17.85
CA TYR A 651 33.70 2.54 17.16
C TYR A 651 32.53 2.48 16.17
N ASP A 652 31.77 3.56 16.01
CA ASP A 652 30.60 3.62 15.14
C ASP A 652 29.63 2.45 15.40
N SER A 653 29.41 2.14 16.69
CA SER A 653 28.57 1.02 17.15
C SER A 653 28.13 1.20 18.60
N PRO A 654 27.08 0.50 19.10
CA PRO A 654 26.59 0.64 20.47
C PRO A 654 27.55 0.00 21.49
N VAL A 655 28.58 0.74 21.93
CA VAL A 655 29.61 0.27 22.85
C VAL A 655 29.39 0.82 24.25
N HIS A 656 29.37 -0.04 25.27
CA HIS A 656 29.23 0.40 26.67
C HIS A 656 30.56 0.53 27.42
N THR A 657 31.56 -0.31 27.12
CA THR A 657 32.88 -0.25 27.77
C THR A 657 33.94 -0.97 26.93
N LEU A 658 35.19 -0.90 27.39
CA LEU A 658 36.29 -1.70 26.86
C LEU A 658 36.66 -2.81 27.85
N LEU A 659 36.62 -4.06 27.41
CA LEU A 659 37.14 -5.21 28.16
C LEU A 659 38.43 -5.67 27.48
N ASN A 660 39.55 -5.62 28.22
CA ASN A 660 40.88 -5.94 27.68
C ASN A 660 41.24 -5.17 26.39
N GLY A 661 40.77 -3.92 26.28
CA GLY A 661 41.00 -3.05 25.13
C GLY A 661 40.10 -3.33 23.92
N ASN A 662 39.21 -4.32 23.98
CA ASN A 662 38.22 -4.59 22.94
C ASN A 662 36.87 -3.96 23.30
N PRO A 663 36.13 -3.36 22.34
CA PRO A 663 34.81 -2.84 22.58
C PRO A 663 33.86 -3.96 22.96
N VAL A 664 33.07 -3.73 23.99
CA VAL A 664 31.99 -4.63 24.36
C VAL A 664 30.68 -4.05 23.84
N ASN A 665 30.12 -4.72 22.85
CA ASN A 665 28.88 -4.31 22.20
C ASN A 665 27.68 -4.54 23.13
N SER A 666 26.74 -3.62 23.10
CA SER A 666 25.44 -3.76 23.74
C SER A 666 24.45 -4.36 22.74
N TYR A 667 23.55 -5.20 23.23
CA TYR A 667 22.46 -5.77 22.44
C TYR A 667 21.18 -4.98 22.70
N ILE A 668 20.35 -4.85 21.66
CA ILE A 668 19.00 -4.30 21.81
C ILE A 668 18.15 -5.39 22.47
N ILE A 669 17.53 -5.05 23.59
CA ILE A 669 16.61 -5.92 24.30
C ILE A 669 15.27 -5.19 24.53
N PHE A 670 14.22 -5.97 24.73
CA PHE A 670 12.98 -5.45 25.28
C PHE A 670 13.20 -5.19 26.77
N ASN A 671 12.83 -4.02 27.28
CA ASN A 671 12.96 -3.73 28.73
C ASN A 671 11.73 -4.13 29.55
N SER A 672 10.67 -4.57 28.88
CA SER A 672 9.48 -5.12 29.51
C SER A 672 8.81 -6.12 28.58
N ASP A 673 7.91 -6.92 29.14
CA ASP A 673 7.09 -7.87 28.40
C ASP A 673 6.43 -7.20 27.20
N LEU A 674 6.41 -7.91 26.06
CA LEU A 674 5.56 -7.52 24.95
C LEU A 674 4.12 -7.41 25.47
N PRO A 675 3.40 -6.34 25.11
CA PRO A 675 2.04 -6.14 25.58
C PRO A 675 1.21 -7.34 25.16
N ASP A 676 0.58 -7.94 26.16
CA ASP A 676 -0.43 -8.99 26.04
C ASP A 676 -1.42 -8.72 24.87
N LYS A 677 -1.71 -7.45 24.60
CA LYS A 677 -2.70 -6.98 23.62
C LYS A 677 -2.53 -7.46 22.17
N THR A 678 -1.34 -7.84 21.70
CA THR A 678 -1.17 -8.24 20.29
C THR A 678 -0.92 -9.69 20.04
N MET A 679 0.01 -10.33 20.76
CA MET A 679 0.21 -11.75 20.60
C MET A 679 -0.97 -12.53 21.16
N ASN A 680 -1.51 -12.16 22.34
CA ASN A 680 -2.74 -12.80 22.85
C ASN A 680 -4.01 -12.22 22.17
N GLY A 681 -3.87 -11.08 21.49
CA GLY A 681 -4.88 -10.59 20.56
C GLY A 681 -5.03 -11.54 19.35
N ILE A 682 -3.94 -11.73 18.62
CA ILE A 682 -3.84 -12.56 17.41
C ILE A 682 -3.99 -14.05 17.74
N PHE A 683 -3.49 -14.46 18.90
CA PHE A 683 -3.62 -15.79 19.47
C PHE A 683 -4.44 -15.72 20.77
N PRO A 684 -5.79 -15.68 20.71
CA PRO A 684 -6.66 -15.53 21.90
C PRO A 684 -6.40 -16.53 23.03
N ASP A 685 -5.85 -17.69 22.70
CA ASP A 685 -5.56 -18.77 23.64
C ASP A 685 -4.05 -18.88 23.96
N GLY A 686 -3.26 -17.84 23.62
CA GLY A 686 -1.80 -17.86 23.65
C GLY A 686 -1.21 -18.59 22.43
N ILE A 687 0.11 -18.49 22.26
CA ILE A 687 0.82 -19.38 21.33
C ILE A 687 0.88 -20.75 22.02
N PRO A 688 0.38 -21.84 21.40
CA PRO A 688 0.28 -23.11 22.12
C PRO A 688 1.67 -23.66 22.41
N GLY A 689 1.88 -24.10 23.65
CA GLY A 689 3.22 -24.50 24.13
C GLY A 689 4.14 -23.32 24.42
N PHE A 690 3.62 -22.10 24.50
CA PHE A 690 4.38 -20.88 24.74
C PHE A 690 3.58 -19.89 25.59
N ASP A 691 3.95 -19.79 26.86
CA ASP A 691 3.30 -18.96 27.87
C ASP A 691 3.87 -17.53 27.95
N GLY A 692 5.00 -17.26 27.28
CA GLY A 692 5.58 -15.92 27.19
C GLY A 692 7.07 -15.93 26.87
N PHE A 693 7.67 -14.75 26.74
CA PHE A 693 9.13 -14.60 26.68
C PHE A 693 9.66 -14.35 28.09
N ILE A 694 10.78 -14.98 28.44
CA ILE A 694 11.56 -14.58 29.61
C ILE A 694 12.57 -13.54 29.13
N ILE A 695 12.37 -12.30 29.57
CA ILE A 695 13.17 -11.15 29.16
C ILE A 695 14.14 -10.81 30.31
N PRO A 696 15.42 -10.54 30.01
CA PRO A 696 16.36 -10.11 31.02
C PRO A 696 15.92 -8.77 31.61
N ALA A 697 15.67 -8.76 32.92
CA ALA A 697 15.35 -7.54 33.67
C ALA A 697 16.62 -6.74 33.99
N GLU A 698 17.73 -7.45 34.24
CA GLU A 698 19.03 -6.85 34.56
C GLU A 698 20.15 -7.66 33.88
N THR A 699 21.16 -6.97 33.36
CA THR A 699 22.38 -7.58 32.81
C THR A 699 23.57 -7.12 33.61
N PHE A 700 24.43 -8.06 33.99
CA PHE A 700 25.63 -7.82 34.77
C PHE A 700 26.84 -8.33 34.02
N LEU A 701 27.88 -7.51 33.95
CA LEU A 701 29.19 -7.93 33.46
C LEU A 701 29.96 -8.55 34.62
N ILE A 702 30.45 -9.78 34.47
CA ILE A 702 31.34 -10.37 35.47
C ILE A 702 32.81 -9.96 35.22
N GLY A 703 33.14 -9.53 33.99
CA GLY A 703 34.46 -9.02 33.61
C GLY A 703 35.61 -10.02 33.83
N ASP A 704 36.84 -9.51 33.98
CA ASP A 704 38.08 -10.29 34.21
C ASP A 704 38.09 -11.13 35.52
N GLN A 705 37.02 -11.08 36.33
CA GLN A 705 36.95 -11.77 37.62
C GLN A 705 36.74 -13.28 37.47
N VAL A 706 36.20 -13.72 36.34
CA VAL A 706 36.01 -15.11 35.92
C VAL A 706 36.83 -15.33 34.66
N GLY A 707 37.60 -16.41 34.57
CA GLY A 707 38.59 -16.61 33.50
C GLY A 707 38.02 -16.53 32.07
N ASP A 708 38.89 -16.25 31.09
CA ASP A 708 38.57 -15.96 29.68
C ASP A 708 37.92 -17.11 28.86
N ARG A 709 37.36 -18.14 29.50
CA ARG A 709 36.79 -19.30 28.79
C ARG A 709 35.49 -19.78 29.43
N GLY A 710 34.41 -19.08 29.06
CA GLY A 710 33.03 -19.57 29.12
C GLY A 710 32.49 -19.98 30.50
N PHE A 711 31.18 -20.20 30.54
CA PHE A 711 30.50 -20.81 31.68
C PHE A 711 30.17 -22.25 31.31
N ASN A 712 30.60 -23.20 32.12
CA ASN A 712 30.32 -24.62 31.90
C ASN A 712 29.17 -25.15 32.77
N GLY A 713 28.76 -24.43 33.82
CA GLY A 713 27.63 -24.84 34.63
C GLY A 713 27.26 -23.79 35.66
N MET A 714 25.99 -23.76 36.04
CA MET A 714 25.48 -22.84 37.06
C MET A 714 24.53 -23.55 38.02
N THR A 715 24.59 -23.22 39.31
CA THR A 715 23.57 -23.61 40.29
C THR A 715 23.41 -22.50 41.32
N SER A 716 22.37 -22.60 42.16
CA SER A 716 22.25 -21.80 43.39
C SER A 716 22.39 -22.65 44.64
N ASP A 717 22.90 -22.06 45.72
CA ASP A 717 22.79 -22.61 47.09
C ASP A 717 21.57 -22.07 47.86
N GLY A 718 20.68 -21.34 47.17
CA GLY A 718 19.53 -20.65 47.73
C GLY A 718 19.82 -19.23 48.23
N THR A 719 21.10 -18.86 48.40
CA THR A 719 21.54 -17.53 48.82
C THR A 719 22.56 -16.87 47.90
N SER A 720 23.24 -17.67 47.09
CA SER A 720 24.28 -17.22 46.16
C SER A 720 24.24 -18.03 44.87
N LEU A 721 24.81 -17.46 43.83
CA LEU A 721 25.03 -18.14 42.55
C LEU A 721 26.41 -18.80 42.57
N TRP A 722 26.49 -19.96 41.92
CA TRP A 722 27.72 -20.73 41.76
C TRP A 722 27.94 -21.03 40.29
N PHE A 723 29.17 -20.81 39.81
CA PHE A 723 29.55 -21.04 38.43
C PHE A 723 30.83 -21.85 38.33
N ALA A 724 30.91 -22.72 37.33
CA ALA A 724 32.14 -23.37 36.91
C ALA A 724 32.73 -22.61 35.72
N GLY A 725 33.92 -22.05 35.88
CA GLY A 725 34.66 -21.38 34.81
C GLY A 725 36.00 -22.07 34.54
N GLU A 726 36.43 -22.06 33.27
CA GLU A 726 37.74 -22.61 32.88
C GLU A 726 38.86 -21.61 33.19
N THR A 727 39.88 -22.05 33.93
CA THR A 727 41.07 -21.22 34.17
C THR A 727 42.08 -21.41 33.04
N VAL A 728 42.35 -20.34 32.29
CA VAL A 728 43.32 -20.37 31.18
C VAL A 728 44.72 -20.75 31.69
N GLY A 729 45.33 -21.76 31.06
CA GLY A 729 46.73 -22.12 31.27
C GLY A 729 47.01 -23.24 32.27
N ILE A 730 45.98 -23.79 32.93
CA ILE A 730 46.13 -24.90 33.91
C ILE A 730 45.16 -26.02 33.50
N GLY A 731 45.61 -26.88 32.59
CA GLY A 731 44.77 -27.81 31.82
C GLY A 731 43.53 -28.36 32.53
N ASN A 732 42.35 -28.15 31.93
CA ASN A 732 41.04 -28.69 32.32
C ASN A 732 40.72 -28.65 33.83
N VAL A 733 41.22 -27.67 34.59
CA VAL A 733 40.78 -27.47 35.98
C VAL A 733 39.71 -26.38 36.02
N ALA A 734 38.49 -26.76 36.41
CA ALA A 734 37.43 -25.79 36.64
C ALA A 734 37.66 -25.05 37.97
N SER A 735 37.67 -23.72 37.93
CA SER A 735 37.50 -22.90 39.13
C SER A 735 36.00 -22.74 39.41
N LEU A 736 35.63 -22.77 40.69
CA LEU A 736 34.25 -22.55 41.13
C LEU A 736 34.16 -21.16 41.75
N TYR A 737 33.22 -20.35 41.24
CA TYR A 737 33.03 -18.97 41.64
C TYR A 737 31.70 -18.84 42.37
N LYS A 738 31.71 -18.27 43.57
CA LYS A 738 30.53 -17.88 44.33
C LYS A 738 30.27 -16.40 44.11
N ILE A 739 29.06 -16.05 43.69
CA ILE A 739 28.68 -14.69 43.33
C ILE A 739 27.45 -14.27 44.12
N ASP A 740 27.44 -13.01 44.55
CA ASP A 740 26.26 -12.38 45.15
C ASP A 740 25.23 -12.05 44.05
N PRO A 741 24.01 -12.61 44.10
CA PRO A 741 23.00 -12.41 43.06
C PRO A 741 22.43 -10.98 43.01
N SER A 742 22.69 -10.14 44.01
CA SER A 742 22.14 -8.78 44.11
C SER A 742 22.98 -7.72 43.40
N ASN A 743 24.29 -7.94 43.29
CA ASN A 743 25.22 -6.99 42.69
C ASN A 743 26.32 -7.66 41.84
N VAL A 744 26.32 -8.98 41.76
CA VAL A 744 27.25 -9.80 40.97
C VAL A 744 28.71 -9.68 41.44
N ASP A 745 28.92 -9.30 42.70
CA ASP A 745 30.23 -9.32 43.32
C ASP A 745 30.73 -10.75 43.52
N LEU A 746 31.99 -11.00 43.14
CA LEU A 746 32.68 -12.24 43.44
C LEU A 746 32.93 -12.36 44.95
N LEU A 747 32.28 -13.33 45.59
CA LEU A 747 32.38 -13.59 47.02
C LEU A 747 33.51 -14.57 47.37
N LEU A 748 33.72 -15.57 46.51
CA LEU A 748 34.69 -16.64 46.76
C LEU A 748 35.11 -17.31 45.45
N THR A 749 36.40 -17.58 45.30
CA THR A 749 36.94 -18.47 44.27
C THR A 749 37.50 -19.72 44.93
N LEU A 750 37.09 -20.88 44.44
CA LEU A 750 37.64 -22.18 44.80
C LEU A 750 38.32 -22.76 43.57
N THR A 751 39.52 -23.31 43.76
CA THR A 751 40.21 -24.09 42.71
C THR A 751 40.32 -25.54 43.20
N PRO A 752 39.21 -26.27 43.30
CA PRO A 752 39.25 -27.63 43.80
C PRO A 752 40.03 -28.50 42.81
N ALA A 753 40.58 -29.61 43.28
CA ALA A 753 41.25 -30.60 42.42
C ALA A 753 40.22 -31.42 41.60
N VAL A 754 39.29 -30.72 40.96
CA VAL A 754 38.33 -31.26 40.00
C VAL A 754 38.91 -31.06 38.60
N GLY A 755 38.60 -31.99 37.70
CA GLY A 755 38.89 -31.81 36.29
C GLY A 755 37.90 -30.83 35.66
N TRP A 756 37.47 -31.17 34.45
CA TRP A 756 36.41 -30.44 33.77
C TRP A 756 35.10 -30.61 34.54
N ALA A 757 34.30 -29.55 34.67
CA ALA A 757 32.97 -29.61 35.28
C ALA A 757 31.95 -29.17 34.22
N ASN A 758 31.22 -30.12 33.65
CA ASN A 758 30.16 -29.93 32.65
C ASN A 758 28.90 -29.30 33.24
N ASP A 759 28.65 -29.45 34.54
CA ASP A 759 27.55 -28.75 35.21
C ASP A 759 27.71 -28.77 36.74
N LEU A 760 26.88 -27.99 37.42
CA LEU A 760 26.85 -27.84 38.87
C LEU A 760 25.48 -28.15 39.48
N GLY A 761 25.46 -28.61 40.73
CA GLY A 761 24.23 -28.81 41.50
C GLY A 761 24.48 -28.62 42.99
N TYR A 762 23.46 -28.24 43.75
CA TYR A 762 23.58 -28.06 45.20
C TYR A 762 22.62 -28.98 45.97
N ALA A 763 23.18 -29.94 46.70
CA ALA A 763 22.40 -30.93 47.45
C ALA A 763 23.13 -31.41 48.70
N GLY A 764 22.39 -31.61 49.79
CA GLY A 764 22.92 -32.08 51.07
C GLY A 764 23.90 -31.10 51.72
N GLY A 765 23.77 -29.80 51.44
CA GLY A 765 24.70 -28.76 51.90
C GLY A 765 26.07 -28.78 51.20
N GLN A 766 26.19 -29.51 50.09
CA GLN A 766 27.42 -29.63 49.32
C GLN A 766 27.20 -29.13 47.89
N LEU A 767 28.25 -28.55 47.31
CA LEU A 767 28.28 -28.26 45.89
C LEU A 767 28.72 -29.52 45.16
N TRP A 768 28.06 -29.88 44.07
CA TRP A 768 28.37 -31.05 43.27
C TRP A 768 28.82 -30.60 41.89
N THR A 769 29.93 -31.17 41.40
CA THR A 769 30.39 -30.99 40.02
C THR A 769 30.12 -32.27 39.24
N LEU A 770 29.60 -32.14 38.03
CA LEU A 770 29.41 -33.25 37.08
C LEU A 770 30.48 -33.21 35.99
N ASP A 771 31.19 -34.31 35.79
CA ASP A 771 32.19 -34.50 34.73
C ASP A 771 31.86 -35.80 33.98
N TRP A 772 31.05 -35.72 32.92
CA TRP A 772 30.54 -36.83 32.09
C TRP A 772 29.94 -38.03 32.86
N SER A 773 30.77 -38.82 33.54
CA SER A 773 30.36 -39.96 34.35
C SER A 773 30.75 -39.84 35.84
N THR A 774 31.32 -38.71 36.27
CA THR A 774 31.84 -38.55 37.63
C THR A 774 31.17 -37.38 38.34
N LEU A 775 30.67 -37.64 39.54
CA LEU A 775 30.12 -36.62 40.43
C LEU A 775 31.08 -36.40 41.59
N ARG A 776 31.40 -35.14 41.92
CA ARG A 776 32.28 -34.80 43.04
C ARG A 776 31.58 -33.82 43.97
N ALA A 777 31.46 -34.19 45.23
CA ALA A 777 30.93 -33.30 46.25
C ALA A 777 32.06 -32.45 46.83
N VAL A 778 31.95 -31.15 46.62
CA VAL A 778 32.89 -30.10 47.00
C VAL A 778 32.32 -29.35 48.21
N ASN A 779 33.14 -29.20 49.24
CA ASN A 779 32.80 -28.35 50.38
C ASN A 779 32.73 -26.88 49.91
N PRO A 780 31.58 -26.19 50.03
CA PRO A 780 31.39 -24.85 49.48
C PRO A 780 32.20 -23.76 50.19
N SER A 781 32.82 -24.04 51.34
CA SER A 781 33.67 -23.06 52.05
C SER A 781 35.16 -23.27 51.82
N THR A 782 35.59 -24.50 51.53
CA THR A 782 37.02 -24.86 51.46
C THR A 782 37.47 -25.39 50.11
N GLY A 783 36.55 -25.77 49.22
CA GLY A 783 36.88 -26.45 47.96
C GLY A 783 37.33 -27.90 48.15
N ALA A 784 37.34 -28.45 49.37
CA ALA A 784 37.75 -29.83 49.59
C ALA A 784 36.74 -30.82 48.98
N ILE A 785 37.23 -31.79 48.21
CA ILE A 785 36.41 -32.91 47.73
C ILE A 785 36.14 -33.83 48.93
N THR A 786 34.87 -33.98 49.28
CA THR A 786 34.43 -34.80 50.41
C THR A 786 33.88 -36.16 49.98
N LYS A 787 33.46 -36.28 48.71
CA LYS A 787 32.85 -37.48 48.16
C LYS A 787 32.97 -37.52 46.64
N VAL A 788 33.14 -38.72 46.09
CA VAL A 788 33.16 -38.98 44.65
C VAL A 788 32.19 -40.11 44.36
N LEU A 789 31.34 -39.95 43.36
CA LEU A 789 30.43 -40.96 42.84
C LEU A 789 30.67 -41.15 41.34
N THR A 790 30.35 -42.33 40.83
CA THR A 790 30.40 -42.61 39.38
C THR A 790 28.99 -42.88 38.88
N LEU A 791 28.56 -42.15 37.86
CA LEU A 791 27.34 -42.44 37.13
C LEU A 791 27.61 -43.59 36.16
N ASN A 792 26.84 -44.67 36.26
CA ASN A 792 26.76 -45.64 35.18
C ASN A 792 25.71 -45.15 34.18
N ASN A 793 26.18 -44.34 33.22
CA ASN A 793 25.41 -43.94 32.06
C ASN A 793 25.92 -44.68 30.83
N ASN A 794 25.00 -45.08 29.94
CA ASN A 794 25.34 -45.68 28.65
C ASN A 794 24.76 -44.82 27.52
N TRP A 795 24.71 -43.51 27.77
CA TRP A 795 24.02 -42.52 26.96
C TRP A 795 24.97 -41.93 25.92
N TRP A 796 24.49 -41.81 24.69
CA TRP A 796 25.27 -41.30 23.55
C TRP A 796 24.96 -39.81 23.29
N CYS A 797 24.39 -39.17 24.30
CA CYS A 797 23.88 -37.81 24.25
C CYS A 797 25.01 -36.84 24.64
N TRP A 798 25.08 -35.71 23.95
CA TRP A 798 26.27 -34.85 23.98
C TRP A 798 26.29 -33.86 25.15
N ASN A 799 25.19 -33.70 25.89
CA ASN A 799 25.03 -32.70 26.95
C ASN A 799 24.41 -33.31 28.21
N LEU A 800 25.20 -33.51 29.26
CA LEU A 800 24.68 -33.90 30.58
C LEU A 800 24.60 -32.66 31.46
N THR A 801 23.43 -32.45 32.05
CA THR A 801 23.16 -31.33 32.95
C THR A 801 22.72 -31.84 34.32
N MET A 802 22.94 -31.04 35.35
CA MET A 802 22.61 -31.35 36.73
C MET A 802 22.02 -30.13 37.43
N THR A 803 21.13 -30.38 38.39
CA THR A 803 20.81 -29.40 39.42
C THR A 803 20.51 -30.10 40.75
N GLY A 804 20.28 -29.35 41.82
CA GLY A 804 19.93 -29.90 43.12
C GLY A 804 18.76 -29.18 43.77
N ASP A 805 17.87 -29.94 44.42
CA ASP A 805 16.72 -29.40 45.16
C ASP A 805 17.01 -29.14 46.65
N GLY A 806 18.29 -29.20 47.03
CA GLY A 806 18.76 -29.17 48.41
C GLY A 806 18.86 -30.55 49.06
N THR A 807 18.11 -31.55 48.60
CA THR A 807 18.17 -32.94 49.07
C THR A 807 18.67 -33.89 47.97
N ASN A 808 17.98 -33.94 46.84
CA ASN A 808 18.30 -34.78 45.69
C ASN A 808 19.14 -34.04 44.66
N LEU A 809 19.91 -34.81 43.89
CA LEU A 809 20.44 -34.37 42.60
C LEU A 809 19.47 -34.79 41.49
N TRP A 810 19.27 -33.88 40.54
CA TRP A 810 18.51 -34.08 39.31
C TRP A 810 19.50 -34.09 38.15
N ILE A 811 19.44 -35.09 37.27
CA ILE A 811 20.35 -35.27 36.14
C ILE A 811 19.53 -35.36 34.85
N GLY A 812 19.80 -34.48 33.90
CA GLY A 812 19.32 -34.59 32.52
C GLY A 812 20.33 -35.33 31.67
N ASP A 813 19.89 -36.29 30.87
CA ASP A 813 20.81 -37.04 30.00
C ASP A 813 21.08 -36.37 28.65
N GLY A 814 20.47 -35.22 28.37
CA GLY A 814 20.60 -34.54 27.09
C GLY A 814 19.76 -35.12 25.98
N CYS A 815 18.98 -36.18 26.20
CA CYS A 815 18.08 -36.79 25.22
C CYS A 815 16.62 -36.82 25.72
N GLY A 816 16.25 -35.87 26.57
CA GLY A 816 14.90 -35.76 27.10
C GLY A 816 14.66 -36.54 28.40
N ASN A 817 15.57 -37.39 28.88
CA ASN A 817 15.33 -38.13 30.12
C ASN A 817 15.88 -37.40 31.35
N VAL A 818 15.06 -37.32 32.40
CA VAL A 818 15.42 -36.71 33.67
C VAL A 818 15.42 -37.76 34.77
N TYR A 819 16.49 -37.81 35.55
CA TYR A 819 16.69 -38.74 36.67
C TYR A 819 16.83 -37.98 37.98
N SER A 820 16.48 -38.60 39.10
CA SER A 820 16.77 -38.05 40.42
C SER A 820 17.17 -39.11 41.43
N PHE A 821 18.06 -38.73 42.35
CA PHE A 821 18.46 -39.57 43.47
C PHE A 821 18.98 -38.74 44.64
N ASP A 822 18.85 -39.26 45.85
CA ASP A 822 19.45 -38.68 47.06
C ASP A 822 20.93 -39.11 47.15
N PRO A 823 21.90 -38.19 46.98
CA PRO A 823 23.31 -38.52 47.06
C PRO A 823 23.73 -38.98 48.47
N ALA A 824 23.00 -38.68 49.54
CA ALA A 824 23.33 -39.10 50.91
C ALA A 824 23.23 -40.62 51.10
N LEU A 825 22.42 -41.31 50.27
CA LEU A 825 22.24 -42.76 50.32
C LEU A 825 23.45 -43.56 49.79
N PHE A 826 24.41 -42.89 49.17
CA PHE A 826 25.55 -43.51 48.52
C PHE A 826 26.83 -43.37 49.34
N GLY A 827 27.72 -44.37 49.35
CA GLY A 827 29.04 -44.25 49.96
C GLY A 827 30.02 -43.50 49.05
N ASN A 828 31.14 -43.01 49.60
CA ASN A 828 32.22 -42.49 48.74
C ASN A 828 32.78 -43.61 47.85
N GLY A 829 33.04 -43.31 46.58
CA GLY A 829 33.54 -44.25 45.57
C GLY A 829 32.50 -45.23 45.03
N THR A 830 31.20 -44.98 45.26
CA THR A 830 30.13 -45.88 44.77
C THR A 830 29.61 -45.47 43.40
N THR A 831 29.10 -46.46 42.66
CA THR A 831 28.45 -46.27 41.37
C THR A 831 26.94 -46.10 41.53
N VAL A 832 26.38 -45.06 40.91
CA VAL A 832 24.94 -44.78 40.82
C VAL A 832 24.44 -45.30 39.48
N TYR A 833 23.40 -46.13 39.51
CA TYR A 833 22.81 -46.73 38.31
C TYR A 833 21.51 -46.00 37.93
N LEU A 834 21.55 -45.20 36.87
CA LEU A 834 20.42 -44.42 36.37
C LEU A 834 19.70 -45.22 35.27
N SER A 835 18.83 -46.16 35.69
CA SER A 835 18.21 -47.14 34.77
C SER A 835 16.76 -46.86 34.40
N THR A 836 16.07 -45.98 35.13
CA THR A 836 14.69 -45.59 34.83
C THR A 836 14.56 -44.07 35.04
N PRO A 837 14.22 -43.31 33.98
CA PRO A 837 13.94 -41.89 34.11
C PRO A 837 12.80 -41.66 35.11
N LYS A 838 12.91 -40.56 35.86
CA LYS A 838 11.81 -40.08 36.70
C LYS A 838 10.64 -39.62 35.83
N PHE A 839 10.96 -38.96 34.73
CA PHE A 839 10.06 -38.63 33.61
C PHE A 839 10.89 -38.29 32.37
N THR A 840 10.21 -38.08 31.26
CA THR A 840 10.79 -37.63 30.00
C THR A 840 10.17 -36.31 29.59
N VAL A 841 10.98 -35.39 29.09
CA VAL A 841 10.53 -34.18 28.42
C VAL A 841 10.72 -34.32 26.92
N ALA A 842 9.89 -33.62 26.14
CA ALA A 842 10.10 -33.51 24.71
C ALA A 842 11.41 -32.74 24.45
N GLY A 843 12.18 -33.19 23.46
CA GLY A 843 13.40 -32.48 23.05
C GLY A 843 14.67 -32.78 23.83
N TYR A 844 15.66 -31.92 23.61
CA TYR A 844 16.95 -31.97 24.32
C TYR A 844 16.84 -31.35 25.71
N VAL A 845 17.62 -31.86 26.67
CA VAL A 845 17.76 -31.24 28.01
C VAL A 845 19.14 -30.61 28.08
N SER A 846 19.25 -29.33 27.73
CA SER A 846 20.55 -28.65 27.65
C SER A 846 21.03 -28.13 28.99
N SER A 847 20.13 -27.61 29.82
CA SER A 847 20.44 -27.08 31.15
C SER A 847 19.25 -27.19 32.10
N MET A 848 19.52 -27.23 33.40
CA MET A 848 18.50 -27.42 34.43
C MET A 848 18.76 -26.57 35.68
N THR A 849 17.70 -26.06 36.30
CA THR A 849 17.77 -25.52 37.67
C THR A 849 16.53 -25.91 38.47
N TYR A 850 16.68 -26.04 39.80
CA TYR A 850 15.56 -26.20 40.71
C TYR A 850 15.31 -24.92 41.49
N GLY A 851 14.04 -24.53 41.61
CA GLY A 851 13.64 -23.34 42.36
C GLY A 851 12.13 -23.26 42.54
N GLU A 852 11.69 -22.71 43.67
CA GLU A 852 10.25 -22.56 44.00
C GLU A 852 9.42 -23.84 43.95
N GLY A 853 10.06 -25.01 44.11
CA GLY A 853 9.37 -26.30 44.03
C GLY A 853 9.21 -26.85 42.61
N TYR A 854 9.76 -26.16 41.60
CA TYR A 854 9.72 -26.57 40.21
C TYR A 854 11.11 -26.86 39.67
N LEU A 855 11.13 -27.72 38.67
CA LEU A 855 12.31 -27.95 37.85
C LEU A 855 12.18 -27.09 36.59
N TRP A 856 13.18 -26.26 36.34
CA TRP A 856 13.28 -25.45 35.14
C TRP A 856 14.25 -26.13 34.19
N ILE A 857 13.79 -26.44 32.99
CA ILE A 857 14.57 -27.18 32.00
C ILE A 857 14.61 -26.38 30.70
N ASN A 858 15.81 -26.09 30.22
CA ASN A 858 15.99 -25.57 28.87
C ASN A 858 16.01 -26.75 27.87
N GLY A 859 15.15 -26.70 26.86
CA GLY A 859 15.05 -27.69 25.79
C GLY A 859 14.40 -27.12 24.54
N ASP A 860 14.94 -27.43 23.37
CA ASP A 860 14.42 -27.02 22.06
C ASP A 860 14.10 -25.50 21.95
N ALA A 861 14.99 -24.66 22.51
CA ALA A 861 14.88 -23.19 22.58
C ALA A 861 13.76 -22.64 23.51
N LEU A 862 13.14 -23.50 24.30
CA LEU A 862 12.16 -23.14 25.32
C LEU A 862 12.66 -23.46 26.74
N LEU A 863 12.30 -22.62 27.69
CA LEU A 863 12.48 -22.86 29.11
C LEU A 863 11.18 -23.40 29.71
N HIS A 864 11.16 -24.67 30.09
CA HIS A 864 9.99 -25.33 30.66
C HIS A 864 10.01 -25.27 32.18
N LYS A 865 8.91 -24.82 32.79
CA LYS A 865 8.60 -24.99 34.22
C LYS A 865 7.90 -26.32 34.41
N ILE A 866 8.54 -27.27 35.08
CA ILE A 866 8.07 -28.65 35.20
C ILE A 866 7.77 -28.99 36.65
N ASP A 867 6.64 -29.67 36.87
CA ASP A 867 6.33 -30.31 38.14
C ASP A 867 7.25 -31.53 38.34
N PRO A 868 8.19 -31.51 39.30
CA PRO A 868 9.16 -32.59 39.50
C PRO A 868 8.52 -33.91 39.96
N ALA A 869 7.28 -33.89 40.46
CA ALA A 869 6.58 -35.10 40.90
C ALA A 869 6.01 -35.89 39.72
N THR A 870 5.47 -35.19 38.73
CA THR A 870 4.73 -35.78 37.60
C THR A 870 5.46 -35.72 36.27
N GLY A 871 6.41 -34.79 36.12
CA GLY A 871 7.04 -34.46 34.83
C GLY A 871 6.16 -33.56 33.94
N ALA A 872 5.02 -33.10 34.43
CA ALA A 872 4.11 -32.26 33.63
C ALA A 872 4.68 -30.84 33.46
N VAL A 873 4.74 -30.37 32.21
CA VAL A 873 5.05 -28.98 31.86
C VAL A 873 3.90 -28.09 32.34
N GLN A 874 4.20 -27.17 33.26
CA GLN A 874 3.26 -26.18 33.82
C GLN A 874 3.23 -24.89 33.00
N ALA A 875 4.39 -24.51 32.45
CA ALA A 875 4.54 -23.37 31.56
C ALA A 875 5.80 -23.56 30.70
N SER A 876 5.85 -22.93 29.54
CA SER A 876 6.99 -22.92 28.62
C SER A 876 7.25 -21.49 28.17
N TYR A 877 8.50 -21.06 28.24
CA TYR A 877 8.86 -19.68 27.91
C TYR A 877 9.89 -19.63 26.79
N GLY A 878 9.77 -18.65 25.90
CA GLY A 878 10.79 -18.32 24.92
C GLY A 878 12.07 -17.89 25.60
N GLY A 879 13.15 -18.62 25.31
CA GLY A 879 14.47 -18.33 25.82
C GLY A 879 15.32 -17.46 24.91
N ASN A 880 16.32 -16.80 25.48
CA ASN A 880 17.42 -16.25 24.70
C ASN A 880 18.45 -17.35 24.37
N SER A 881 19.36 -17.08 23.44
CA SER A 881 20.44 -18.01 23.07
C SER A 881 21.44 -18.33 24.19
N CYS A 882 21.25 -17.79 25.39
CA CYS A 882 22.15 -17.87 26.53
C CYS A 882 21.63 -18.78 27.65
N MET A 883 20.69 -19.67 27.36
CA MET A 883 20.06 -20.55 28.36
C MET A 883 20.82 -21.85 28.62
N ASP A 884 22.07 -22.00 28.19
CA ASP A 884 22.85 -23.22 28.46
C ASP A 884 23.38 -23.29 29.91
N ASN A 885 23.35 -22.18 30.64
CA ASN A 885 23.67 -22.13 32.06
C ASN A 885 22.54 -21.42 32.78
N ILE A 886 21.78 -22.13 33.63
CA ILE A 886 20.63 -21.55 34.34
C ILE A 886 20.73 -21.80 35.85
N ALA A 887 20.32 -20.82 36.66
CA ALA A 887 20.08 -21.00 38.08
C ALA A 887 18.85 -20.22 38.54
N GLN A 888 18.19 -20.68 39.59
CA GLN A 888 17.06 -19.98 40.19
C GLN A 888 17.43 -19.52 41.60
N ILE A 889 17.15 -18.25 41.89
CA ILE A 889 17.24 -17.72 43.25
C ILE A 889 16.24 -16.59 43.44
N GLY A 890 15.51 -16.62 44.57
CA GLY A 890 14.62 -15.53 44.97
C GLY A 890 13.50 -15.19 43.96
N GLY A 891 13.04 -16.18 43.19
CA GLY A 891 12.01 -15.99 42.15
C GLY A 891 12.51 -15.42 40.83
N SER A 892 13.83 -15.22 40.70
CA SER A 892 14.45 -14.85 39.43
C SER A 892 15.20 -16.05 38.85
N ILE A 893 15.19 -16.16 37.52
CA ILE A 893 16.07 -17.06 36.79
C ILE A 893 17.28 -16.26 36.35
N TYR A 894 18.46 -16.82 36.57
CA TYR A 894 19.72 -16.27 36.13
C TYR A 894 20.23 -17.12 35.00
N THR A 895 20.70 -16.49 33.93
CA THR A 895 21.38 -17.17 32.82
C THR A 895 22.76 -16.58 32.61
N ALA A 896 23.71 -17.36 32.09
CA ALA A 896 25.07 -16.89 31.88
C ALA A 896 25.65 -17.35 30.53
N CYS A 897 26.18 -16.39 29.78
CA CYS A 897 26.89 -16.58 28.51
C CYS A 897 27.82 -15.37 28.28
N ASP A 898 28.86 -15.51 27.45
CA ASP A 898 29.66 -14.38 26.96
C ASP A 898 30.06 -13.33 28.01
N TYR A 899 30.48 -13.81 29.20
CA TYR A 899 30.91 -13.00 30.37
C TYR A 899 29.82 -12.15 31.02
N ARG A 900 28.55 -12.41 30.71
CA ARG A 900 27.38 -11.73 31.25
C ARG A 900 26.53 -12.69 32.07
N ILE A 901 25.97 -12.16 33.16
CA ILE A 901 24.84 -12.78 33.85
C ILE A 901 23.61 -11.95 33.53
N TYR A 902 22.58 -12.63 33.07
CA TYR A 902 21.26 -12.06 32.87
C TYR A 902 20.37 -12.51 34.02
N ARG A 903 19.76 -11.56 34.71
CA ARG A 903 18.68 -11.84 35.65
C ARG A 903 17.36 -11.61 34.96
N HIS A 904 16.55 -12.65 34.92
CA HIS A 904 15.22 -12.63 34.35
C HIS A 904 14.19 -12.71 35.46
N GLN A 905 13.15 -11.88 35.35
CA GLN A 905 11.95 -12.07 36.16
C GLN A 905 11.07 -13.08 35.47
N VAL A 906 10.57 -14.05 36.22
CA VAL A 906 9.66 -15.05 35.68
C VAL A 906 8.24 -14.70 36.13
N PRO A 907 7.25 -14.77 35.23
CA PRO A 907 5.86 -14.43 35.55
C PRO A 907 5.23 -15.24 36.69
#